data_AF-A0A7W1NSN2-F1
#
_entry.id   AF-A0A7W1NSN2-F1
#
_cell.length_a   1.000
_cell.length_b   1.000
_cell.length_c   1.000
_cell.angle_alpha   90.00
_cell.angle_beta   90.00
_cell.angle_gamma   90.00
#
_symmetry.space_group_name_H-M   'P 1'
#
loop_
_entity.id
_entity.type
_entity.pdbx_description
1 polymer ?
#
loop_
_entity_poly.entity_id
_entity_poly.type
_entity_poly.pdbx_seq_one_letter_code
_entity_poly.pdbx_strand_id
1 'polypeptide(L)'
;MSTVTYALEHFYYGQSLEQPDPEPQLLAKSQGIVQEQVDEAVQFALVPAAETPTGSWALIRGKQALPFVLVQAQTTPTNQTLWHYIVMPTDVLRAIGGNLKAIIGLAQVQMPTFQKPVGKLQQLLVDHPQVVTGEEQIDDILELMNYTHNQIDIIESLLAAIVQGVPLVVQGAPNDLETRIQFIQGLLALLPPSARFGVTFATHTLESTKIDTQIRFFGGEKLSRQTLIYGWQKGKLGGNVVADDYSHFVASQLRLDAELVSQQTRGLTAVAAWRIKRGEGLAEALGYASYRLKLDDALINNQPVETADVSKVLAEDPTLTDELKIAYTHHLLAFALALGDMQYADPIAPMLRQNSDLEWAIQSQFDQAINDGKSLLVYDALSRWMANPLGPTGSHWVELTHHAVQAHMQTLVQKRDLKGINAFFEQVHHASPGLEIGKVIPKLIEMVLPLSVLDRDLNLTVFLIAVNYLESDVLRRLISAQKFTANLPPTLSRLAPYLTGEDAGMAPSGLLLSAASDFGDEWRDPVLIRLAESSIRAKRSDIVDTQALGGMVGLIGTTWGVQYSQTLNWIAIMLCRDETLTRLELPGPTYLLRLLLASGGYKDAANEMLHQARVLYPGEAQADYITMVQRLFAETPIPIQQMPHALKALNEAGVKSLPLLMAYIGILEAHSWSSALDRIAQQATVMLLENSDIAKVIPASAMIALLKFHINRKDVDQTIRVASIMPQVAIREGARGINLIGRMYKLMDWDEKIRIAALELLRRYVRIAPDAEARKAITAFGREFGAGIQQATETSYALRRMLDNLELIEYADFLHSSAEYLYDTALTYVDKAKVPTIGSVMNSLDSLGGSLSSSDRILLANELSEVGKSILELGKPWQSHARELDQHIENLLQGRKDPTCALDVFWIIAGYLARGKRQPLKMQRILSQHIFGERTAPRVLDETRIVGAVLQSALQAFPPTRKITISAEAIRQEMDSLWGDIPLEKQREIVREFTTDLQRVGELSYLIASTGNPKAMEDGSFARKLEESSQQPKSTLELYRFVSGYFRARS
;
A
#
# COMPACT_ATOMS: atom_id res chain seq x y z
N MET A 1 20.27 52.15 -16.23
CA MET A 1 20.49 51.30 -15.05
C MET A 1 20.12 52.11 -13.83
N SER A 2 19.17 51.65 -13.02
CA SER A 2 18.77 52.31 -11.77
C SER A 2 19.93 52.24 -10.78
N THR A 3 20.45 53.37 -10.34
CA THR A 3 21.43 53.45 -9.25
C THR A 3 20.82 52.85 -8.00
N VAL A 4 21.39 51.75 -7.49
CA VAL A 4 20.97 51.14 -6.23
C VAL A 4 21.42 52.07 -5.11
N THR A 5 20.48 52.67 -4.38
CA THR A 5 20.76 53.49 -3.19
C THR A 5 20.57 52.62 -1.95
N TYR A 6 21.59 52.55 -1.09
CA TYR A 6 21.55 51.83 0.18
C TYR A 6 21.11 52.76 1.31
N ALA A 7 20.16 52.32 2.15
CA ALA A 7 19.77 53.04 3.36
C ALA A 7 20.47 52.43 4.59
N LEU A 8 21.30 53.21 5.27
CA LEU A 8 22.10 52.81 6.41
C LEU A 8 21.48 53.32 7.72
N GLU A 9 21.43 52.43 8.70
CA GLU A 9 20.98 52.73 10.06
C GLU A 9 22.16 53.26 10.90
N HIS A 10 21.89 54.25 11.76
CA HIS A 10 22.94 54.87 12.57
C HIS A 10 22.40 55.44 13.88
N PHE A 11 23.30 55.67 14.83
CA PHE A 11 22.97 56.26 16.12
C PHE A 11 24.13 57.08 16.71
N TYR A 12 23.81 57.97 17.65
CA TYR A 12 24.78 58.75 18.43
C TYR A 12 24.77 58.33 19.89
N TYR A 13 25.96 58.22 20.46
CA TYR A 13 26.20 57.87 21.86
C TYR A 13 27.16 58.90 22.46
N GLY A 14 26.90 59.37 23.69
CA GLY A 14 27.72 60.39 24.33
C GLY A 14 27.00 61.14 25.46
N GLN A 15 27.50 62.32 25.82
CA GLN A 15 27.00 63.12 26.93
C GLN A 15 25.97 64.18 26.48
N SER A 16 24.94 64.43 27.29
CA SER A 16 23.94 65.51 27.08
C SER A 16 24.23 66.74 27.93
N LEU A 17 23.89 67.94 27.45
CA LEU A 17 24.28 69.22 28.07
C LEU A 17 23.57 69.57 29.41
N GLU A 18 22.41 68.96 29.74
CA GLU A 18 21.61 69.32 30.94
C GLU A 18 21.94 68.55 32.23
N GLN A 19 22.76 67.50 32.19
CA GLN A 19 23.12 66.71 33.37
C GLN A 19 24.53 67.09 33.86
N PRO A 20 24.70 67.43 35.16
CA PRO A 20 25.98 67.93 35.69
C PRO A 20 27.07 66.86 35.83
N ASP A 21 26.75 65.58 35.67
CA ASP A 21 27.74 64.49 35.68
C ASP A 21 27.20 63.25 34.90
N PRO A 22 27.22 63.23 33.56
CA PRO A 22 26.57 62.16 32.81
C PRO A 22 27.60 61.12 32.34
N GLU A 23 27.40 59.87 32.77
CA GLU A 23 27.91 58.72 32.03
C GLU A 23 27.39 58.80 30.57
N PRO A 24 28.17 58.37 29.56
CA PRO A 24 27.72 58.33 28.18
C PRO A 24 26.41 57.54 28.04
N GLN A 25 25.45 58.08 27.29
CA GLN A 25 24.16 57.45 27.03
C GLN A 25 23.79 57.52 25.55
N LEU A 26 22.79 56.73 25.15
CA LEU A 26 22.23 56.78 23.80
C LEU A 26 21.48 58.11 23.60
N LEU A 27 21.94 58.93 22.67
CA LEU A 27 21.43 60.28 22.44
C LEU A 27 20.36 60.33 21.34
N ALA A 28 20.57 59.59 20.25
CA ALA A 28 19.59 59.47 19.17
C ALA A 28 19.87 58.23 18.32
N LYS A 29 18.83 57.62 17.74
CA LYS A 29 18.96 56.46 16.84
C LYS A 29 17.95 56.46 15.71
N SER A 30 18.29 55.86 14.58
CA SER A 30 17.37 55.62 13.48
C SER A 30 16.41 54.45 13.79
N GLN A 31 15.32 54.33 13.03
CA GLN A 31 14.21 53.44 13.35
C GLN A 31 14.60 51.95 13.40
N GLY A 32 15.56 51.51 12.58
CA GLY A 32 15.97 50.11 12.52
C GLY A 32 16.97 49.68 13.60
N ILE A 33 17.48 50.59 14.43
CA ILE A 33 18.48 50.26 15.47
C ILE A 33 17.80 49.69 16.73
N VAL A 34 18.14 48.44 17.06
CA VAL A 34 17.71 47.75 18.28
C VAL A 34 18.70 47.95 19.43
N GLN A 35 18.26 47.75 20.68
CA GLN A 35 19.10 48.00 21.86
C GLN A 35 20.30 47.06 21.92
N GLU A 36 20.13 45.79 21.56
CA GLU A 36 21.22 44.79 21.53
C GLU A 36 22.38 45.23 20.61
N GLN A 37 22.08 45.87 19.49
CA GLN A 37 23.07 46.43 18.57
C GLN A 37 23.83 47.61 19.19
N VAL A 38 23.13 48.47 19.94
CA VAL A 38 23.76 49.60 20.65
C VAL A 38 24.70 49.07 21.73
N ASP A 39 24.24 48.12 22.54
CA ASP A 39 25.01 47.54 23.64
C ASP A 39 26.29 46.86 23.12
N GLU A 40 26.18 46.11 22.01
CA GLU A 40 27.33 45.47 21.37
C GLU A 40 28.33 46.48 20.78
N ALA A 41 27.85 47.51 20.07
CA ALA A 41 28.71 48.56 19.52
C ALA A 41 29.46 49.32 20.62
N VAL A 42 28.79 49.65 21.72
CA VAL A 42 29.44 50.34 22.85
C VAL A 42 30.44 49.41 23.54
N GLN A 43 30.15 48.11 23.66
CA GLN A 43 31.06 47.17 24.30
C GLN A 43 32.36 46.93 23.50
N PHE A 44 32.30 46.90 22.17
CA PHE A 44 33.43 46.45 21.33
C PHE A 44 33.97 47.48 20.34
N ALA A 45 33.30 48.63 20.17
CA ALA A 45 33.65 49.65 19.18
C ALA A 45 33.76 51.07 19.78
N LEU A 46 34.18 51.20 21.04
CA LEU A 46 34.56 52.50 21.64
C LEU A 46 35.99 52.89 21.24
N VAL A 47 36.11 53.85 20.31
CA VAL A 47 37.39 54.42 19.87
C VAL A 47 37.64 55.80 20.50
N PRO A 48 38.90 56.15 20.83
CA PRO A 48 39.21 57.44 21.43
C PRO A 48 39.17 58.56 20.40
N ALA A 49 38.55 59.69 20.72
CA ALA A 49 38.56 60.86 19.84
C ALA A 49 39.99 61.36 19.59
N ALA A 50 40.32 61.65 18.33
CA ALA A 50 41.58 62.28 17.96
C ALA A 50 41.46 63.82 18.03
N GLU A 51 42.57 64.51 18.29
CA GLU A 51 42.66 65.98 18.26
C GLU A 51 42.70 66.50 16.80
N THR A 52 41.70 66.12 16.00
CA THR A 52 41.55 66.52 14.60
C THR A 52 40.11 66.96 14.32
N PRO A 53 39.88 67.85 13.33
CA PRO A 53 38.53 68.33 13.00
C PRO A 53 37.54 67.22 12.61
N THR A 54 38.03 66.09 12.09
CA THR A 54 37.20 64.95 11.66
C THR A 54 37.20 63.79 12.65
N GLY A 55 37.93 63.91 13.77
CA GLY A 55 38.03 62.89 14.80
C GLY A 55 38.70 61.59 14.36
N SER A 56 38.49 60.53 15.13
CA SER A 56 39.02 59.18 14.86
C SER A 56 37.98 58.29 14.19
N TRP A 57 38.43 57.37 13.33
CA TRP A 57 37.59 56.49 12.54
C TRP A 57 37.94 55.02 12.80
N ALA A 58 36.95 54.15 12.85
CA ALA A 58 37.20 52.72 12.78
C ALA A 58 36.09 51.96 12.06
N LEU A 59 36.47 50.97 11.26
CA LEU A 59 35.59 49.95 10.73
C LEU A 59 35.84 48.66 11.51
N ILE A 60 34.85 48.23 12.28
CA ILE A 60 34.95 47.12 13.23
C ILE A 60 33.92 46.05 12.84
N ARG A 61 34.31 44.78 12.94
CA ARG A 61 33.39 43.65 12.76
C ARG A 61 32.69 43.37 14.07
N GLY A 62 31.36 43.27 14.05
CA GLY A 62 30.61 42.82 15.22
C GLY A 62 30.77 41.31 15.44
N LYS A 63 30.34 40.85 16.60
CA LYS A 63 30.43 39.44 17.03
C LYS A 63 29.09 38.72 16.91
N GLN A 64 27.96 39.40 17.13
CA GLN A 64 26.64 38.78 17.24
C GLN A 64 25.51 39.57 16.55
N ALA A 65 25.09 40.71 17.10
CA ALA A 65 23.94 41.50 16.64
C ALA A 65 24.28 42.51 15.54
N LEU A 66 25.56 42.88 15.41
CA LEU A 66 26.07 43.77 14.38
C LEU A 66 26.95 43.02 13.35
N PRO A 67 26.79 43.26 12.03
CA PRO A 67 27.69 42.74 11.00
C PRO A 67 29.03 43.50 11.01
N PHE A 68 29.04 44.73 10.52
CA PHE A 68 30.14 45.67 10.66
C PHE A 68 29.59 47.02 11.14
N VAL A 69 30.41 47.76 11.85
CA VAL A 69 30.09 49.11 12.33
C VAL A 69 31.23 50.05 11.97
N LEU A 70 30.87 51.14 11.30
CA LEU A 70 31.76 52.29 11.12
C LEU A 70 31.50 53.24 12.28
N VAL A 71 32.54 53.56 13.05
CA VAL A 71 32.46 54.48 14.18
C VAL A 71 33.34 55.70 13.93
N GLN A 72 32.76 56.88 14.14
CA GLN A 72 33.47 58.15 14.19
C GLN A 72 33.38 58.69 15.63
N ALA A 73 34.52 59.06 16.22
CA ALA A 73 34.56 59.71 17.53
C ALA A 73 35.23 61.08 17.46
N GLN A 74 34.56 62.10 17.97
CA GLN A 74 35.03 63.49 17.95
C GLN A 74 34.72 64.19 19.27
N THR A 75 35.61 65.09 19.69
CA THR A 75 35.35 66.01 20.82
C THR A 75 34.59 67.23 20.31
N THR A 76 33.41 67.49 20.88
CA THR A 76 32.57 68.64 20.52
C THR A 76 33.16 69.96 21.03
N PRO A 77 32.70 71.13 20.53
CA PRO A 77 33.13 72.44 21.04
C PRO A 77 32.85 72.66 22.55
N THR A 78 31.96 71.86 23.15
CA THR A 78 31.64 71.88 24.59
C THR A 78 32.53 70.93 25.40
N ASN A 79 33.62 70.43 24.82
CA ASN A 79 34.60 69.52 25.42
C ASN A 79 34.02 68.15 25.87
N GLN A 80 33.00 67.66 25.17
CA GLN A 80 32.39 66.35 25.39
C GLN A 80 32.71 65.41 24.22
N THR A 81 32.95 64.13 24.48
CA THR A 81 33.17 63.14 23.42
C THR A 81 31.83 62.59 22.91
N LEU A 82 31.65 62.62 21.59
CA LEU A 82 30.50 62.04 20.90
C LEU A 82 30.97 60.93 19.96
N TRP A 83 30.24 59.81 19.95
CA TRP A 83 30.41 58.71 19.01
C TRP A 83 29.23 58.64 18.06
N HIS A 84 29.53 58.55 16.77
CA HIS A 84 28.56 58.28 15.70
C HIS A 84 28.83 56.87 15.15
N TYR A 85 27.86 55.99 15.34
CA TYR A 85 27.91 54.60 14.88
C TYR A 85 27.01 54.43 13.66
N ILE A 86 27.57 53.96 12.56
CA ILE A 86 26.87 53.63 11.31
C ILE A 86 26.96 52.12 11.10
N VAL A 87 25.82 51.44 11.03
CA VAL A 87 25.77 50.01 10.76
C VAL A 87 26.03 49.77 9.28
N MET A 88 27.06 48.98 8.97
CA MET A 88 27.50 48.67 7.62
C MET A 88 27.18 47.20 7.30
N PRO A 89 26.12 46.91 6.52
CA PRO A 89 25.83 45.56 6.06
C PRO A 89 26.96 45.01 5.17
N THR A 90 27.21 43.71 5.23
CA THR A 90 28.26 43.04 4.45
C THR A 90 28.12 43.27 2.94
N ASP A 91 26.89 43.31 2.42
CA ASP A 91 26.65 43.52 0.98
C ASP A 91 26.98 44.94 0.54
N VAL A 92 26.82 45.94 1.42
CA VAL A 92 27.23 47.33 1.16
C VAL A 92 28.76 47.41 1.09
N LEU A 93 29.47 46.78 2.03
CA LEU A 93 30.93 46.73 2.02
C LEU A 93 31.50 45.97 0.81
N ARG A 94 30.82 44.91 0.36
CA ARG A 94 31.16 44.20 -0.88
C ARG A 94 30.96 45.08 -2.11
N ALA A 95 29.85 45.83 -2.18
CA ALA A 95 29.58 46.75 -3.28
C ALA A 95 30.58 47.91 -3.33
N ILE A 96 31.05 48.39 -2.17
CA ILE A 96 32.13 49.39 -2.06
C ILE A 96 33.47 48.82 -2.56
N GLY A 97 33.69 47.51 -2.48
CA GLY A 97 34.87 46.86 -3.07
C GLY A 97 36.21 47.37 -2.54
N GLY A 98 36.24 47.85 -1.29
CA GLY A 98 37.43 48.44 -0.66
C GLY A 98 37.69 49.92 -0.99
N ASN A 99 36.77 50.60 -1.68
CA ASN A 99 36.85 52.06 -1.92
C ASN A 99 36.57 52.85 -0.63
N LEU A 100 37.60 53.10 0.18
CA LEU A 100 37.45 53.80 1.46
C LEU A 100 37.16 55.30 1.27
N LYS A 101 37.60 55.91 0.16
CA LYS A 101 37.25 57.29 -0.21
C LYS A 101 35.74 57.51 -0.29
N ALA A 102 34.98 56.54 -0.81
CA ALA A 102 33.51 56.60 -0.84
C ALA A 102 32.87 56.55 0.56
N ILE A 103 33.52 55.90 1.54
CA ILE A 103 33.04 55.80 2.92
C ILE A 103 33.33 57.08 3.72
N ILE A 104 34.43 57.79 3.42
CA ILE A 104 34.76 59.09 4.05
C ILE A 104 33.62 60.10 3.84
N GLY A 105 32.86 60.02 2.73
CA GLY A 105 31.71 60.91 2.49
C GLY A 105 30.60 60.79 3.55
N LEU A 106 30.57 59.73 4.36
CA LEU A 106 29.63 59.54 5.47
C LEU A 106 30.08 60.23 6.76
N ALA A 107 31.27 60.85 6.75
CA ALA A 107 31.86 61.56 7.86
C ALA A 107 31.12 62.84 8.21
N GLN A 108 30.99 63.10 9.50
CA GLN A 108 30.59 64.44 9.94
C GLN A 108 31.83 65.29 10.18
N VAL A 109 31.90 66.42 9.49
CA VAL A 109 32.94 67.44 9.72
C VAL A 109 32.71 68.13 11.07
N GLN A 110 31.45 68.24 11.51
CA GLN A 110 31.09 68.75 12.82
C GLN A 110 29.93 67.92 13.40
N MET A 111 30.16 67.31 14.57
CA MET A 111 29.16 66.52 15.28
C MET A 111 27.98 67.39 15.80
N PRO A 112 26.74 66.87 15.78
CA PRO A 112 25.57 67.56 16.33
C PRO A 112 25.66 67.70 17.85
N THR A 113 25.03 68.75 18.39
CA THR A 113 24.92 68.98 19.83
C THR A 113 23.53 68.56 20.34
N PHE A 114 23.47 67.82 21.45
CA PHE A 114 22.22 67.31 22.01
C PHE A 114 21.96 67.92 23.40
N GLN A 115 20.88 68.70 23.52
CA GLN A 115 20.43 69.24 24.82
C GLN A 115 19.72 68.15 25.66
N LYS A 116 18.92 67.29 25.02
CA LYS A 116 18.25 66.09 25.59
C LYS A 116 18.32 64.93 24.59
N PRO A 117 18.21 63.66 25.01
CA PRO A 117 18.10 62.53 24.08
C PRO A 117 16.89 62.69 23.15
N VAL A 118 17.12 62.68 21.84
CA VAL A 118 16.09 62.83 20.80
C VAL A 118 15.84 61.45 20.18
N GLY A 119 14.65 60.90 20.35
CA GLY A 119 14.38 59.48 20.11
C GLY A 119 14.40 58.96 18.66
N LYS A 120 14.51 59.79 17.61
CA LYS A 120 14.44 59.32 16.21
C LYS A 120 15.34 60.11 15.24
N LEU A 121 16.16 59.39 14.46
CA LEU A 121 16.96 59.87 13.33
C LEU A 121 16.41 59.33 11.99
N GLN A 122 16.69 60.05 10.89
CA GLN A 122 16.51 59.51 9.53
C GLN A 122 17.68 58.59 9.17
N GLN A 123 17.46 57.64 8.25
CA GLN A 123 18.53 56.79 7.72
C GLN A 123 19.49 57.60 6.84
N LEU A 124 20.75 57.18 6.77
CA LEU A 124 21.74 57.74 5.83
C LEU A 124 21.59 57.05 4.48
N LEU A 125 21.49 57.81 3.39
CA LEU A 125 21.41 57.25 2.03
C LEU A 125 22.78 57.27 1.38
N VAL A 126 23.18 56.14 0.81
CA VAL A 126 24.45 55.97 0.09
C VAL A 126 24.14 55.49 -1.32
N ASP A 127 24.34 56.35 -2.30
CA ASP A 127 24.24 55.97 -3.71
C ASP A 127 25.35 54.97 -4.07
N HIS A 128 25.07 54.04 -5.00
CA HIS A 128 26.00 52.97 -5.36
C HIS A 128 27.43 53.52 -5.57
N PRO A 129 28.38 53.19 -4.68
CA PRO A 129 29.73 53.73 -4.78
C PRO A 129 30.38 53.20 -6.07
N GLN A 130 31.10 54.06 -6.79
CA GLN A 130 31.79 53.66 -8.01
C GLN A 130 32.88 52.64 -7.66
N VAL A 131 32.92 51.54 -8.43
CA VAL A 131 33.96 50.51 -8.32
C VAL A 131 35.29 51.14 -8.71
N VAL A 132 36.31 50.97 -7.86
CA VAL A 132 37.67 51.47 -8.13
C VAL A 132 38.13 50.98 -9.50
N THR A 133 38.47 51.91 -10.39
CA THR A 133 38.95 51.61 -11.73
C THR A 133 40.35 50.97 -11.68
N GLY A 134 40.80 50.40 -12.81
CA GLY A 134 42.15 49.81 -12.87
C GLY A 134 43.25 50.84 -12.63
N GLU A 135 43.06 52.04 -13.15
CA GLU A 135 43.97 53.18 -13.00
C GLU A 135 44.00 53.67 -11.56
N GLU A 136 42.83 53.90 -10.92
CA GLU A 136 42.77 54.31 -9.51
C GLU A 136 43.38 53.25 -8.57
N GLN A 137 43.21 51.96 -8.87
CA GLN A 137 43.85 50.89 -8.11
C GLN A 137 45.38 50.93 -8.24
N ILE A 138 45.90 51.24 -9.42
CA ILE A 138 47.35 51.39 -9.65
C ILE A 138 47.86 52.59 -8.86
N ASP A 139 47.18 53.74 -8.92
CA ASP A 139 47.54 54.94 -8.18
C ASP A 139 47.58 54.69 -6.67
N ASP A 140 46.59 53.96 -6.12
CA ASP A 140 46.56 53.59 -4.70
C ASP A 140 47.73 52.66 -4.31
N ILE A 141 48.15 51.76 -5.20
CA ILE A 141 49.34 50.90 -4.99
C ILE A 141 50.63 51.74 -5.02
N LEU A 142 50.75 52.68 -5.96
CA LEU A 142 51.91 53.57 -6.07
C LEU A 142 52.04 54.47 -4.83
N GLU A 143 50.94 54.99 -4.29
CA GLU A 143 50.96 55.75 -3.04
C GLU A 143 51.34 54.90 -1.82
N LEU A 144 50.92 53.62 -1.77
CA LEU A 144 51.41 52.70 -0.75
C LEU A 144 52.93 52.49 -0.85
N MET A 145 53.47 52.40 -2.07
CA MET A 145 54.92 52.30 -2.29
C MET A 145 55.63 53.54 -1.73
N ASN A 146 55.08 54.74 -1.94
CA ASN A 146 55.62 55.97 -1.35
C ASN A 146 55.65 55.90 0.20
N TYR A 147 54.55 55.49 0.83
CA TYR A 147 54.49 55.36 2.30
C TYR A 147 55.38 54.27 2.88
N THR A 148 55.77 53.28 2.07
CA THR A 148 56.66 52.17 2.45
C THR A 148 58.09 52.35 1.96
N HIS A 149 58.46 53.57 1.54
CA HIS A 149 59.81 53.93 1.05
C HIS A 149 60.28 53.07 -0.13
N ASN A 150 59.35 52.65 -1.00
CA ASN A 150 59.55 51.78 -2.16
C ASN A 150 60.16 50.40 -1.84
N GLN A 151 59.98 49.91 -0.61
CA GLN A 151 60.48 48.59 -0.21
C GLN A 151 59.39 47.52 -0.37
N ILE A 152 59.46 46.74 -1.46
CA ILE A 152 58.48 45.68 -1.77
C ILE A 152 58.45 44.61 -0.68
N ASP A 153 59.57 44.27 -0.06
CA ASP A 153 59.62 43.27 1.02
C ASP A 153 58.83 43.72 2.26
N ILE A 154 58.71 45.04 2.48
CA ILE A 154 57.82 45.61 3.50
C ILE A 154 56.37 45.40 3.07
N ILE A 155 56.01 45.73 1.83
CA ILE A 155 54.66 45.54 1.29
C ILE A 155 54.23 44.06 1.37
N GLU A 156 55.11 43.12 1.00
CA GLU A 156 54.89 41.68 1.11
C GLU A 156 54.58 41.28 2.56
N SER A 157 55.37 41.77 3.52
CA SER A 157 55.16 41.46 4.94
C SER A 157 53.87 42.08 5.51
N LEU A 158 53.52 43.30 5.06
CA LEU A 158 52.27 43.97 5.46
C LEU A 158 51.05 43.24 4.89
N LEU A 159 51.11 42.84 3.62
CA LEU A 159 50.07 42.06 2.96
C LEU A 159 49.93 40.68 3.64
N ALA A 160 51.04 40.03 3.96
CA ALA A 160 51.03 38.73 4.61
C ALA A 160 50.40 38.77 6.01
N ALA A 161 50.65 39.84 6.77
CA ALA A 161 49.96 40.04 8.04
C ALA A 161 48.43 40.17 7.86
N ILE A 162 47.97 40.84 6.80
CA ILE A 162 46.53 40.97 6.50
C ILE A 162 45.94 39.60 6.09
N VAL A 163 46.62 38.88 5.20
CA VAL A 163 46.14 37.59 4.68
C VAL A 163 46.11 36.51 5.77
N GLN A 164 47.10 36.49 6.66
CA GLN A 164 47.19 35.55 7.79
C GLN A 164 46.36 35.98 9.02
N GLY A 165 45.72 37.16 9.01
CA GLY A 165 44.95 37.66 10.14
C GLY A 165 45.80 38.10 11.35
N VAL A 166 47.09 38.40 11.15
CA VAL A 166 47.98 38.94 12.19
C VAL A 166 47.77 40.44 12.33
N PRO A 167 47.40 40.97 13.51
CA PRO A 167 47.12 42.40 13.65
C PRO A 167 48.34 43.26 13.31
N LEU A 168 48.11 44.24 12.42
CA LEU A 168 49.08 45.22 11.95
C LEU A 168 48.95 46.53 12.75
N VAL A 169 50.03 46.94 13.38
CA VAL A 169 50.12 48.20 14.14
C VAL A 169 51.03 49.18 13.41
N VAL A 170 50.53 50.38 13.12
CA VAL A 170 51.29 51.48 12.51
C VAL A 170 51.64 52.51 13.58
N GLN A 171 52.93 52.75 13.79
CA GLN A 171 53.45 53.73 14.76
C GLN A 171 54.08 54.94 14.08
N GLY A 172 53.87 56.13 14.67
CA GLY A 172 54.51 57.38 14.23
C GLY A 172 53.96 57.96 12.93
N ALA A 173 52.77 57.53 12.49
CA ALA A 173 52.09 58.08 11.31
C ALA A 173 51.50 59.47 11.60
N PRO A 174 51.46 60.39 10.61
CA PRO A 174 50.78 61.68 10.73
C PRO A 174 49.36 61.53 11.26
N ASN A 175 48.89 62.50 12.07
CA ASN A 175 47.52 62.49 12.62
C ASN A 175 46.45 62.82 11.56
N ASP A 176 46.85 63.12 10.33
CA ASP A 176 45.96 63.36 9.21
C ASP A 176 45.15 62.10 8.83
N LEU A 177 43.83 62.23 8.77
CA LEU A 177 42.92 61.13 8.50
C LEU A 177 43.04 60.65 7.05
N GLU A 178 43.20 61.58 6.10
CA GLU A 178 43.26 61.28 4.67
C GLU A 178 44.48 60.42 4.34
N THR A 179 45.65 60.79 4.86
CA THR A 179 46.90 60.01 4.75
C THR A 179 46.76 58.61 5.35
N ARG A 180 46.12 58.48 6.53
CA ARG A 180 45.93 57.17 7.17
C ARG A 180 44.97 56.28 6.37
N ILE A 181 43.90 56.83 5.82
CA ILE A 181 42.95 56.08 4.98
C ILE A 181 43.59 55.69 3.64
N GLN A 182 44.36 56.59 3.01
CA GLN A 182 45.06 56.30 1.75
C GLN A 182 46.05 55.12 1.91
N PHE A 183 46.77 55.06 3.03
CA PHE A 183 47.64 53.92 3.35
C PHE A 183 46.87 52.59 3.44
N ILE A 184 45.71 52.59 4.11
CA ILE A 184 44.87 51.39 4.22
C ILE A 184 44.31 51.01 2.85
N GLN A 185 43.84 51.98 2.06
CA GLN A 185 43.29 51.75 0.74
C GLN A 185 44.32 51.12 -0.22
N GLY A 186 45.57 51.57 -0.19
CA GLY A 186 46.66 50.94 -0.95
C GLY A 186 46.92 49.48 -0.55
N LEU A 187 46.81 49.14 0.74
CA LEU A 187 46.92 47.73 1.18
C LEU A 187 45.73 46.88 0.69
N LEU A 188 44.52 47.44 0.67
CA LEU A 188 43.34 46.76 0.10
C LEU A 188 43.45 46.58 -1.41
N ALA A 189 44.10 47.50 -2.12
CA ALA A 189 44.30 47.42 -3.57
C ALA A 189 45.13 46.19 -3.99
N LEU A 190 45.96 45.64 -3.10
CA LEU A 190 46.74 44.42 -3.33
C LEU A 190 45.94 43.13 -3.11
N LEU A 191 44.69 43.21 -2.65
CA LEU A 191 43.79 42.07 -2.48
C LEU A 191 42.77 41.99 -3.62
N PRO A 192 42.27 40.79 -3.97
CA PRO A 192 41.16 40.68 -4.91
C PRO A 192 39.93 41.40 -4.35
N PRO A 193 39.10 42.03 -5.18
CA PRO A 193 37.89 42.75 -4.74
C PRO A 193 37.00 41.95 -3.78
N SER A 194 36.91 40.63 -3.98
CA SER A 194 36.13 39.72 -3.13
C SER A 194 36.66 39.55 -1.70
N ALA A 195 37.89 39.96 -1.41
CA ALA A 195 38.52 39.84 -0.09
C ALA A 195 38.61 41.17 0.68
N ARG A 196 38.56 42.32 -0.02
CA ARG A 196 38.85 43.66 0.56
C ARG A 196 37.96 44.05 1.73
N PHE A 197 36.67 43.69 1.67
CA PHE A 197 35.70 44.07 2.71
C PHE A 197 35.96 43.39 4.07
N GLY A 198 36.77 42.33 4.10
CA GLY A 198 37.03 41.56 5.32
C GLY A 198 38.00 42.24 6.29
N VAL A 199 38.74 43.25 5.84
CA VAL A 199 39.83 43.92 6.58
C VAL A 199 39.26 45.07 7.42
N THR A 200 39.42 44.96 8.74
CA THR A 200 38.97 45.97 9.72
C THR A 200 40.09 46.91 10.13
N PHE A 201 39.79 48.16 10.46
CA PHE A 201 40.83 49.14 10.79
C PHE A 201 40.38 50.18 11.82
N ALA A 202 41.34 50.80 12.48
CA ALA A 202 41.15 51.95 13.36
C ALA A 202 42.25 53.00 13.16
N THR A 203 41.85 54.22 12.82
CA THR A 203 42.76 55.32 12.48
C THR A 203 43.34 56.01 13.71
N HIS A 204 42.87 55.72 14.92
CA HIS A 204 43.52 56.16 16.16
C HIS A 204 43.19 55.21 17.32
N THR A 205 44.21 54.79 18.05
CA THR A 205 44.11 53.91 19.23
C THR A 205 45.13 54.28 20.29
N LEU A 206 44.76 54.10 21.55
CA LEU A 206 45.60 54.31 22.73
C LEU A 206 45.82 52.97 23.47
N GLU A 207 46.73 52.94 24.44
CA GLU A 207 47.00 51.72 25.25
C GLU A 207 45.76 51.21 26.00
N SER A 208 44.83 52.10 26.35
CA SER A 208 43.56 51.77 27.00
C SER A 208 42.47 51.27 26.05
N THR A 209 42.66 51.36 24.72
CA THR A 209 41.64 51.04 23.72
C THR A 209 41.54 49.52 23.49
N LYS A 210 40.41 48.92 23.87
CA LYS A 210 40.12 47.48 23.69
C LYS A 210 39.25 47.24 22.45
N ILE A 211 39.83 47.37 21.26
CA ILE A 211 39.16 47.06 19.99
C ILE A 211 39.83 45.89 19.27
N ASP A 212 39.05 45.16 18.48
CA ASP A 212 39.53 44.03 17.69
C ASP A 212 39.52 44.38 16.20
N THR A 213 40.56 45.09 15.76
CA THR A 213 40.76 45.47 14.35
C THR A 213 42.07 44.92 13.79
N GLN A 214 42.07 44.63 12.49
CA GLN A 214 43.22 44.10 11.75
C GLN A 214 44.33 45.15 11.62
N ILE A 215 43.98 46.41 11.32
CA ILE A 215 44.95 47.50 11.16
C ILE A 215 44.70 48.58 12.23
N ARG A 216 45.74 48.98 12.97
CA ARG A 216 45.64 49.98 14.06
C ARG A 216 46.71 51.03 13.96
N PHE A 217 46.33 52.29 13.95
CA PHE A 217 47.25 53.41 14.12
C PHE A 217 47.37 53.71 15.62
N PHE A 218 48.54 53.45 16.19
CA PHE A 218 48.74 53.42 17.64
C PHE A 218 49.56 54.61 18.14
N GLY A 219 49.01 55.32 19.13
CA GLY A 219 49.62 56.49 19.75
C GLY A 219 50.33 56.23 21.09
N GLY A 220 50.40 54.97 21.56
CA GLY A 220 51.05 54.60 22.83
C GLY A 220 52.47 54.02 22.66
N GLU A 221 53.14 53.75 23.79
CA GLU A 221 54.52 53.23 23.81
C GLU A 221 54.63 51.71 23.95
N LYS A 222 53.67 51.04 24.62
CA LYS A 222 53.71 49.59 24.86
C LYS A 222 52.90 48.82 23.82
N LEU A 223 53.54 47.84 23.19
CA LEU A 223 52.92 46.96 22.19
C LEU A 223 53.12 45.47 22.52
N SER A 224 52.18 44.64 22.07
CA SER A 224 52.24 43.18 22.18
C SER A 224 53.29 42.60 21.23
N ARG A 225 53.94 41.49 21.62
CA ARG A 225 54.86 40.73 20.76
C ARG A 225 54.16 39.94 19.65
N GLN A 226 52.84 39.80 19.71
CA GLN A 226 52.04 39.00 18.76
C GLN A 226 51.55 39.79 17.53
N THR A 227 51.85 41.09 17.45
CA THR A 227 51.42 41.97 16.35
C THR A 227 52.59 42.33 15.42
N LEU A 228 52.31 42.57 14.15
CA LEU A 228 53.28 43.16 13.22
C LEU A 228 53.31 44.68 13.45
N ILE A 229 54.50 45.26 13.56
CA ILE A 229 54.69 46.70 13.83
C ILE A 229 55.35 47.35 12.61
N TYR A 230 54.69 48.35 12.04
CA TYR A 230 55.25 49.21 11.00
C TYR A 230 55.59 50.60 11.56
N GLY A 231 56.89 50.95 11.57
CA GLY A 231 57.35 52.26 11.99
C GLY A 231 57.37 53.26 10.82
N TRP A 232 56.39 54.18 10.78
CA TRP A 232 56.15 55.10 9.68
C TRP A 232 57.37 55.94 9.28
N GLN A 233 58.03 56.60 10.23
CA GLN A 233 59.15 57.51 9.94
C GLN A 233 60.45 56.80 9.50
N LYS A 234 60.64 55.54 9.94
CA LYS A 234 61.90 54.80 9.73
C LYS A 234 61.79 53.75 8.63
N GLY A 235 60.57 53.45 8.15
CA GLY A 235 60.33 52.37 7.19
C GLY A 235 60.87 51.03 7.70
N LYS A 236 60.59 50.66 8.95
CA LYS A 236 61.09 49.41 9.55
C LYS A 236 59.97 48.57 10.13
N LEU A 237 60.09 47.26 9.96
CA LEU A 237 59.24 46.27 10.57
C LEU A 237 59.78 45.83 11.93
N GLY A 238 58.88 45.54 12.85
CA GLY A 238 59.16 44.92 14.14
C GLY A 238 58.01 44.00 14.56
N GLY A 239 58.16 43.27 15.67
CA GLY A 239 57.14 42.33 16.12
C GLY A 239 57.11 41.03 15.32
N ASN A 240 55.90 40.49 15.08
CA ASN A 240 55.70 39.19 14.42
C ASN A 240 55.60 39.34 12.88
N VAL A 241 56.68 38.98 12.15
CA VAL A 241 56.71 38.98 10.69
C VAL A 241 56.27 37.61 10.17
N VAL A 242 55.31 37.60 9.24
CA VAL A 242 54.72 36.39 8.64
C VAL A 242 54.85 36.41 7.13
N ALA A 243 54.70 35.24 6.50
CA ALA A 243 54.74 35.06 5.05
C ALA A 243 53.62 34.11 4.59
N ASP A 244 53.20 34.25 3.33
CA ASP A 244 52.23 33.37 2.68
C ASP A 244 52.40 33.36 1.16
N ASP A 245 51.90 32.32 0.52
CA ASP A 245 52.07 32.08 -0.92
C ASP A 245 51.41 33.15 -1.80
N TYR A 246 50.29 33.72 -1.36
CA TYR A 246 49.60 34.77 -2.09
C TYR A 246 50.37 36.09 -2.04
N SER A 247 50.85 36.51 -0.86
CA SER A 247 51.66 37.71 -0.72
C SER A 247 52.95 37.61 -1.52
N HIS A 248 53.58 36.43 -1.53
CA HIS A 248 54.75 36.17 -2.37
C HIS A 248 54.42 36.25 -3.86
N PHE A 249 53.28 35.69 -4.28
CA PHE A 249 52.77 35.80 -5.65
C PHE A 249 52.56 37.28 -6.03
N VAL A 250 51.83 38.06 -5.24
CA VAL A 250 51.58 39.49 -5.51
C VAL A 250 52.87 40.30 -5.54
N ALA A 251 53.79 40.07 -4.59
CA ALA A 251 55.10 40.71 -4.58
C ALA A 251 55.91 40.39 -5.84
N SER A 252 55.84 39.15 -6.34
CA SER A 252 56.49 38.76 -7.60
C SER A 252 55.92 39.49 -8.81
N GLN A 253 54.60 39.74 -8.84
CA GLN A 253 53.95 40.53 -9.89
C GLN A 253 54.29 42.02 -9.77
N LEU A 254 54.28 42.56 -8.55
CA LEU A 254 54.59 43.98 -8.28
C LEU A 254 56.04 44.34 -8.63
N ARG A 255 56.98 43.39 -8.50
CA ARG A 255 58.37 43.54 -8.98
C ARG A 255 58.47 43.70 -10.49
N LEU A 256 57.49 43.21 -11.24
CA LEU A 256 57.41 43.35 -12.69
C LEU A 256 56.68 44.65 -13.05
N ASP A 257 55.41 44.77 -12.63
CA ASP A 257 54.55 45.90 -12.93
C ASP A 257 53.35 45.97 -11.95
N ALA A 258 52.94 47.18 -11.56
CA ALA A 258 51.71 47.40 -10.81
C ALA A 258 50.45 47.08 -11.65
N GLU A 259 50.52 47.20 -12.98
CA GLU A 259 49.41 46.80 -13.86
C GLU A 259 49.14 45.30 -13.78
N LEU A 260 50.20 44.48 -13.75
CA LEU A 260 50.08 43.03 -13.59
C LEU A 260 49.40 42.67 -12.27
N VAL A 261 49.70 43.37 -11.17
CA VAL A 261 48.99 43.15 -9.90
C VAL A 261 47.49 43.41 -10.05
N SER A 262 47.10 44.47 -10.76
CA SER A 262 45.69 44.78 -11.03
C SER A 262 45.00 43.69 -11.88
N GLN A 263 45.66 43.22 -12.95
CA GLN A 263 45.13 42.16 -13.81
C GLN A 263 45.01 40.82 -13.07
N GLN A 264 46.05 40.43 -12.34
CA GLN A 264 46.11 39.15 -11.63
C GLN A 264 45.13 39.10 -10.44
N THR A 265 45.04 40.17 -9.65
CA THR A 265 44.05 40.23 -8.54
C THR A 265 42.60 40.16 -9.06
N ARG A 266 42.32 40.63 -10.28
CA ARG A 266 41.02 40.43 -10.94
C ARG A 266 40.80 38.99 -11.36
N GLY A 267 41.78 38.35 -12.02
CA GLY A 267 41.71 36.95 -12.45
C GLY A 267 41.44 35.97 -11.30
N LEU A 268 41.98 36.27 -10.11
CA LEU A 268 41.79 35.45 -8.90
C LEU A 268 40.40 35.61 -8.25
N THR A 269 39.63 36.62 -8.64
CA THR A 269 38.40 37.03 -7.92
C THR A 269 37.37 35.90 -7.85
N ALA A 270 37.12 35.20 -8.96
CA ALA A 270 36.09 34.15 -9.03
C ALA A 270 36.46 32.94 -8.17
N VAL A 271 37.70 32.46 -8.28
CA VAL A 271 38.22 31.30 -7.54
C VAL A 271 38.30 31.61 -6.04
N ALA A 272 38.85 32.76 -5.67
CA ALA A 272 38.96 33.20 -4.29
C ALA A 272 37.56 33.42 -3.66
N ALA A 273 36.62 34.03 -4.38
CA ALA A 273 35.26 34.24 -3.88
C ALA A 273 34.53 32.92 -3.63
N TRP A 274 34.74 31.91 -4.48
CA TRP A 274 34.16 30.58 -4.29
C TRP A 274 34.67 29.92 -3.01
N ARG A 275 35.98 29.92 -2.78
CA ARG A 275 36.61 29.36 -1.57
C ARG A 275 36.23 30.11 -0.29
N ILE A 276 36.24 31.45 -0.32
CA ILE A 276 35.82 32.29 0.81
C ILE A 276 34.34 32.02 1.18
N LYS A 277 33.46 31.82 0.19
CA LYS A 277 32.05 31.46 0.44
C LYS A 277 31.89 30.09 1.10
N ARG A 278 32.85 29.17 0.94
CA ARG A 278 32.87 27.86 1.62
C ARG A 278 33.38 27.94 3.07
N GLY A 279 33.76 29.13 3.54
CA GLY A 279 34.22 29.36 4.92
C GLY A 279 35.72 29.12 5.12
N GLU A 280 36.49 28.94 4.05
CA GLU A 280 37.95 28.82 4.13
C GLU A 280 38.60 30.14 4.58
N GLY A 281 39.74 30.03 5.27
CA GLY A 281 40.51 31.18 5.70
C GLY A 281 41.04 31.99 4.50
N LEU A 282 41.32 33.27 4.70
CA LEU A 282 41.75 34.15 3.61
C LEU A 282 43.07 33.66 2.98
N ALA A 283 44.03 33.20 3.79
CA ALA A 283 45.28 32.63 3.32
C ALA A 283 45.10 31.37 2.44
N GLU A 284 44.23 30.44 2.85
CA GLU A 284 43.95 29.20 2.11
C GLU A 284 43.26 29.49 0.78
N ALA A 285 42.23 30.35 0.80
CA ALA A 285 41.46 30.69 -0.39
C ALA A 285 42.30 31.41 -1.45
N LEU A 286 43.14 32.36 -1.02
CA LEU A 286 44.02 33.11 -1.94
C LEU A 286 45.22 32.27 -2.40
N GLY A 287 45.78 31.43 -1.52
CA GLY A 287 46.82 30.46 -1.88
C GLY A 287 46.35 29.51 -2.99
N TYR A 288 45.19 28.88 -2.81
CA TYR A 288 44.59 28.01 -3.84
C TYR A 288 44.31 28.77 -5.14
N ALA A 289 43.73 29.97 -5.08
CA ALA A 289 43.44 30.75 -6.28
C ALA A 289 44.70 31.04 -7.10
N SER A 290 45.80 31.42 -6.44
CA SER A 290 47.08 31.69 -7.11
C SER A 290 47.71 30.43 -7.71
N TYR A 291 47.57 29.27 -7.05
CA TYR A 291 47.99 27.98 -7.58
C TYR A 291 47.17 27.57 -8.81
N ARG A 292 45.85 27.68 -8.70
CA ARG A 292 44.87 27.36 -9.75
C ARG A 292 45.15 28.12 -11.03
N LEU A 293 45.48 29.41 -10.93
CA LEU A 293 45.79 30.24 -12.08
C LEU A 293 47.08 29.80 -12.80
N LYS A 294 48.14 29.48 -12.05
CA LYS A 294 49.39 28.94 -12.63
C LYS A 294 49.15 27.63 -13.39
N LEU A 295 48.27 26.80 -12.86
CA LEU A 295 47.87 25.54 -13.46
C LEU A 295 47.07 25.75 -14.76
N ASP A 296 46.16 26.72 -14.81
CA ASP A 296 45.44 27.11 -16.03
C ASP A 296 46.41 27.55 -17.14
N ASP A 297 47.33 28.43 -16.81
CA ASP A 297 48.33 28.94 -17.76
C ASP A 297 49.21 27.79 -18.30
N ALA A 298 49.59 26.82 -17.47
CA ALA A 298 50.38 25.67 -17.90
C ALA A 298 49.63 24.81 -18.92
N LEU A 299 48.34 24.53 -18.69
CA LEU A 299 47.53 23.68 -19.56
C LEU A 299 47.15 24.37 -20.87
N ILE A 300 46.82 25.67 -20.84
CA ILE A 300 46.59 26.47 -22.05
C ILE A 300 47.84 26.45 -22.95
N ASN A 301 49.03 26.48 -22.34
CA ASN A 301 50.30 26.45 -23.05
C ASN A 301 50.82 25.03 -23.36
N ASN A 302 50.00 23.98 -23.20
CA ASN A 302 50.34 22.57 -23.45
C ASN A 302 51.58 22.07 -22.68
N GLN A 303 51.81 22.59 -21.48
CA GLN A 303 52.90 22.12 -20.62
C GLN A 303 52.47 20.87 -19.84
N PRO A 304 53.38 19.92 -19.58
CA PRO A 304 53.04 18.71 -18.84
C PRO A 304 52.76 19.04 -17.38
N VAL A 305 51.60 18.59 -16.89
CA VAL A 305 51.14 18.75 -15.52
C VAL A 305 50.78 17.38 -14.94
N GLU A 306 50.99 17.21 -13.63
CA GLU A 306 50.58 16.04 -12.87
C GLU A 306 49.07 15.73 -13.01
N THR A 307 48.74 14.49 -13.40
CA THR A 307 47.37 14.06 -13.68
C THR A 307 46.45 14.10 -12.44
N ALA A 308 47.01 13.92 -11.24
CA ALA A 308 46.26 14.00 -9.99
C ALA A 308 45.70 15.41 -9.74
N ASP A 309 46.49 16.45 -10.01
CA ASP A 309 46.06 17.85 -9.84
C ASP A 309 45.02 18.25 -10.89
N VAL A 310 45.23 17.86 -12.15
CA VAL A 310 44.28 18.09 -13.25
C VAL A 310 42.95 17.39 -12.97
N SER A 311 42.99 16.12 -12.56
CA SER A 311 41.82 15.32 -12.21
C SER A 311 41.04 15.94 -11.04
N LYS A 312 41.73 16.36 -9.98
CA LYS A 312 41.12 16.99 -8.80
C LYS A 312 40.41 18.30 -9.15
N VAL A 313 41.07 19.15 -9.94
CA VAL A 313 40.49 20.44 -10.35
C VAL A 313 39.27 20.25 -11.26
N LEU A 314 39.34 19.31 -12.22
CA LEU A 314 38.23 19.00 -13.11
C LEU A 314 37.01 18.45 -12.36
N ALA A 315 37.23 17.72 -11.26
CA ALA A 315 36.17 17.15 -10.42
C ALA A 315 35.55 18.14 -9.43
N GLU A 316 36.37 19.03 -8.83
CA GLU A 316 35.97 19.83 -7.66
C GLU A 316 35.66 21.29 -7.96
N ASP A 317 36.27 21.90 -8.98
CA ASP A 317 36.27 23.35 -9.17
C ASP A 317 35.21 23.81 -10.19
N PRO A 318 34.09 24.41 -9.74
CA PRO A 318 33.02 24.85 -10.62
C PRO A 318 33.35 26.14 -11.38
N THR A 319 34.51 26.77 -11.13
CA THR A 319 34.90 28.03 -11.77
C THR A 319 35.55 27.87 -13.14
N LEU A 320 35.76 26.62 -13.58
CA LEU A 320 36.26 26.26 -14.90
C LEU A 320 35.37 26.75 -16.05
N THR A 321 35.96 27.47 -17.01
CA THR A 321 35.33 27.79 -18.30
C THR A 321 35.28 26.56 -19.21
N ASP A 322 34.42 26.56 -20.23
CA ASP A 322 34.28 25.42 -21.14
C ASP A 322 35.55 25.17 -21.97
N GLU A 323 36.29 26.23 -22.33
CA GLU A 323 37.60 26.13 -22.98
C GLU A 323 38.63 25.42 -22.08
N LEU A 324 38.69 25.78 -20.79
CA LEU A 324 39.56 25.12 -19.83
C LEU A 324 39.14 23.67 -19.61
N LYS A 325 37.84 23.36 -19.49
CA LYS A 325 37.35 21.98 -19.37
C LYS A 325 37.84 21.07 -20.49
N ILE A 326 37.86 21.57 -21.73
CA ILE A 326 38.35 20.83 -22.89
C ILE A 326 39.87 20.59 -22.78
N ALA A 327 40.64 21.62 -22.46
CA ALA A 327 42.10 21.50 -22.27
C ALA A 327 42.47 20.49 -21.17
N TYR A 328 41.77 20.54 -20.04
CA TYR A 328 41.92 19.60 -18.92
C TYR A 328 41.61 18.17 -19.34
N THR A 329 40.50 17.97 -20.06
CA THR A 329 40.03 16.64 -20.48
C THR A 329 41.00 15.99 -21.47
N HIS A 330 41.48 16.75 -22.46
CA HIS A 330 42.43 16.25 -23.45
C HIS A 330 43.75 15.80 -22.82
N HIS A 331 44.31 16.65 -21.95
CA HIS A 331 45.56 16.31 -21.23
C HIS A 331 45.37 15.04 -20.40
N LEU A 332 44.28 14.97 -19.65
CA LEU A 332 44.00 13.85 -18.75
C LEU A 332 43.81 12.52 -19.50
N LEU A 333 43.05 12.51 -20.60
CA LEU A 333 42.83 11.29 -21.38
C LEU A 333 44.11 10.82 -22.08
N ALA A 334 44.87 11.73 -22.71
CA ALA A 334 46.09 11.38 -23.42
C ALA A 334 47.12 10.72 -22.48
N PHE A 335 47.29 11.29 -21.28
CA PHE A 335 48.19 10.73 -20.27
C PHE A 335 47.66 9.43 -19.66
N ALA A 336 46.35 9.32 -19.40
CA ALA A 336 45.75 8.08 -18.90
C ALA A 336 45.94 6.91 -19.88
N LEU A 337 45.72 7.13 -21.18
CA LEU A 337 45.95 6.14 -22.24
C LEU A 337 47.44 5.80 -22.40
N ALA A 338 48.34 6.75 -22.19
CA ALA A 338 49.79 6.54 -22.29
C ALA A 338 50.34 5.75 -21.09
N LEU A 339 49.89 6.07 -19.87
CA LEU A 339 50.33 5.44 -18.62
C LEU A 339 49.64 4.09 -18.36
N GLY A 340 48.54 3.80 -19.05
CA GLY A 340 47.77 2.58 -18.86
C GLY A 340 46.84 2.62 -17.64
N ASP A 341 46.60 3.80 -17.07
CA ASP A 341 45.75 4.00 -15.90
C ASP A 341 44.60 4.95 -16.22
N MET A 342 43.43 4.36 -16.47
CA MET A 342 42.20 5.08 -16.82
C MET A 342 41.43 5.61 -15.61
N GLN A 343 41.86 5.35 -14.38
CA GLN A 343 41.14 5.82 -13.19
C GLN A 343 41.20 7.34 -13.08
N TYR A 344 42.34 7.95 -13.42
CA TYR A 344 42.50 9.39 -13.42
C TYR A 344 41.57 10.11 -14.40
N ALA A 345 41.11 9.42 -15.45
CA ALA A 345 40.21 9.92 -16.48
C ALA A 345 38.71 9.77 -16.15
N ASP A 346 38.35 9.15 -15.02
CA ASP A 346 36.94 8.96 -14.63
C ASP A 346 36.13 10.27 -14.47
N PRO A 347 36.71 11.41 -14.03
CA PRO A 347 35.98 12.68 -13.97
C PRO A 347 35.49 13.20 -15.33
N ILE A 348 35.99 12.65 -16.44
CA ILE A 348 35.55 13.00 -17.80
C ILE A 348 34.14 12.48 -18.05
N ALA A 349 33.77 11.31 -17.52
CA ALA A 349 32.54 10.61 -17.87
C ALA A 349 31.26 11.44 -17.67
N PRO A 350 31.07 12.18 -16.57
CA PRO A 350 29.90 13.06 -16.38
C PRO A 350 29.83 14.23 -17.37
N MET A 351 30.98 14.67 -17.90
CA MET A 351 31.07 15.85 -18.76
C MET A 351 30.66 15.56 -20.20
N LEU A 352 30.79 14.31 -20.65
CA LEU A 352 30.49 13.89 -22.02
C LEU A 352 29.02 14.11 -22.42
N ARG A 353 28.08 14.15 -21.44
CA ARG A 353 26.67 14.44 -21.72
C ARG A 353 26.38 15.90 -22.06
N GLN A 354 27.25 16.81 -21.64
CA GLN A 354 26.99 18.24 -21.70
C GLN A 354 27.69 18.91 -22.89
N ASN A 355 28.66 18.23 -23.51
CA ASN A 355 29.48 18.80 -24.58
C ASN A 355 29.70 17.79 -25.72
N SER A 356 29.03 18.03 -26.86
CA SER A 356 29.07 17.17 -28.05
C SER A 356 30.44 17.15 -28.74
N ASP A 357 31.18 18.25 -28.71
CA ASP A 357 32.49 18.36 -29.36
C ASP A 357 33.52 17.53 -28.59
N LEU A 358 33.39 17.54 -27.26
CA LEU A 358 34.18 16.68 -26.39
C LEU A 358 33.85 15.20 -26.61
N GLU A 359 32.56 14.85 -26.69
CA GLU A 359 32.11 13.48 -26.96
C GLU A 359 32.75 12.91 -28.24
N TRP A 360 32.71 13.65 -29.36
CA TRP A 360 33.29 13.19 -30.62
C TRP A 360 34.80 13.00 -30.53
N ALA A 361 35.51 13.92 -29.88
CA ALA A 361 36.96 13.83 -29.75
C ALA A 361 37.40 12.63 -28.91
N ILE A 362 36.69 12.32 -27.82
CA ILE A 362 36.99 11.17 -26.95
C ILE A 362 36.66 9.86 -27.67
N GLN A 363 35.56 9.78 -28.41
CA GLN A 363 35.21 8.60 -29.22
C GLN A 363 36.31 8.28 -30.25
N SER A 364 36.80 9.30 -30.98
CA SER A 364 37.88 9.11 -31.95
C SER A 364 39.18 8.62 -31.31
N GLN A 365 39.54 9.14 -30.13
CA GLN A 365 40.74 8.69 -29.42
C GLN A 365 40.64 7.25 -28.92
N PHE A 366 39.46 6.84 -28.44
CA PHE A 366 39.24 5.46 -28.03
C PHE A 366 39.24 4.48 -29.20
N ASP A 367 38.65 4.84 -30.35
CA ASP A 367 38.71 3.98 -31.54
C ASP A 367 40.16 3.78 -32.02
N GLN A 368 40.96 4.85 -32.01
CA GLN A 368 42.40 4.75 -32.28
C GLN A 368 43.12 3.86 -31.26
N ALA A 369 42.83 4.01 -29.96
CA ALA A 369 43.43 3.17 -28.92
C ALA A 369 43.06 1.68 -29.04
N ILE A 370 41.84 1.35 -29.49
CA ILE A 370 41.44 -0.03 -29.79
C ILE A 370 42.31 -0.59 -30.92
N ASN A 371 42.49 0.17 -32.01
CA ASN A 371 43.32 -0.22 -33.15
C ASN A 371 44.81 -0.37 -32.79
N ASP A 372 45.29 0.42 -31.83
CA ASP A 372 46.66 0.34 -31.29
C ASP A 372 46.86 -0.83 -30.28
N GLY A 373 45.85 -1.70 -30.10
CA GLY A 373 45.94 -2.89 -29.25
C GLY A 373 45.61 -2.67 -27.78
N LYS A 374 45.03 -1.52 -27.41
CA LYS A 374 44.59 -1.20 -26.03
C LYS A 374 43.12 -1.51 -25.77
N SER A 375 42.56 -2.48 -26.49
CA SER A 375 41.11 -2.78 -26.48
C SER A 375 40.55 -3.15 -25.10
N LEU A 376 41.30 -3.88 -24.26
CA LEU A 376 40.86 -4.21 -22.89
C LEU A 376 40.74 -2.97 -22.00
N LEU A 377 41.74 -2.09 -22.07
CA LEU A 377 41.77 -0.85 -21.28
C LEU A 377 40.63 0.09 -21.66
N VAL A 378 40.28 0.15 -22.96
CA VAL A 378 39.10 0.90 -23.44
C VAL A 378 37.80 0.25 -22.97
N TYR A 379 37.69 -1.08 -23.03
CA TYR A 379 36.51 -1.79 -22.52
C TYR A 379 36.30 -1.56 -21.02
N ASP A 380 37.35 -1.68 -20.19
CA ASP A 380 37.26 -1.49 -18.74
C ASP A 380 36.90 -0.04 -18.38
N ALA A 381 37.39 0.95 -19.14
CA ALA A 381 37.00 2.34 -18.97
C ALA A 381 35.52 2.56 -19.33
N LEU A 382 35.09 2.12 -20.51
CA LEU A 382 33.71 2.29 -20.97
C LEU A 382 32.71 1.53 -20.09
N SER A 383 33.07 0.33 -19.63
CA SER A 383 32.24 -0.46 -18.72
C SER A 383 31.97 0.28 -17.40
N ARG A 384 33.01 0.91 -16.81
CA ARG A 384 32.88 1.74 -15.61
C ARG A 384 32.10 3.03 -15.88
N TRP A 385 32.39 3.71 -16.99
CA TRP A 385 31.77 4.99 -17.34
C TRP A 385 30.29 4.83 -17.64
N MET A 386 29.88 3.81 -18.39
CA MET A 386 28.48 3.55 -18.73
C MET A 386 27.69 2.90 -17.58
N ALA A 387 28.37 2.27 -16.61
CA ALA A 387 27.73 1.84 -15.37
C ALA A 387 27.39 3.02 -14.45
N ASN A 388 28.07 4.16 -14.59
CA ASN A 388 27.76 5.38 -13.84
C ASN A 388 26.49 6.06 -14.41
N PRO A 389 25.44 6.33 -13.59
CA PRO A 389 24.23 7.02 -14.03
C PRO A 389 24.45 8.40 -14.63
N LEU A 390 25.60 9.03 -14.37
CA LEU A 390 25.99 10.33 -14.92
C LEU A 390 26.90 10.21 -16.16
N GLY A 391 27.40 9.01 -16.49
CA GLY A 391 28.35 8.78 -17.58
C GLY A 391 27.72 8.77 -18.98
N PRO A 392 28.52 8.51 -20.03
CA PRO A 392 28.07 8.58 -21.43
C PRO A 392 26.94 7.58 -21.72
N THR A 393 25.99 7.99 -22.56
CA THR A 393 24.85 7.18 -23.01
C THR A 393 24.62 7.39 -24.50
N GLY A 394 24.24 6.33 -25.22
CA GLY A 394 23.94 6.42 -26.64
C GLY A 394 24.46 5.21 -27.41
N SER A 395 23.91 4.98 -28.61
CA SER A 395 24.25 3.81 -29.44
C SER A 395 25.73 3.78 -29.84
N HIS A 396 26.33 4.94 -30.12
CA HIS A 396 27.74 5.04 -30.52
C HIS A 396 28.69 4.54 -29.41
N TRP A 397 28.39 4.82 -28.13
CA TRP A 397 29.17 4.31 -27.00
C TRP A 397 29.00 2.80 -26.80
N VAL A 398 27.79 2.28 -27.03
CA VAL A 398 27.52 0.83 -27.02
C VAL A 398 28.31 0.14 -28.15
N GLU A 399 28.27 0.69 -29.36
CA GLU A 399 28.99 0.17 -30.53
C GLU A 399 30.50 0.18 -30.33
N LEU A 400 31.06 1.27 -29.79
CA LEU A 400 32.48 1.37 -29.45
C LEU A 400 32.89 0.35 -28.38
N THR A 401 32.04 0.13 -27.37
CA THR A 401 32.25 -0.92 -26.36
C THR A 401 32.22 -2.30 -27.00
N HIS A 402 31.28 -2.58 -27.91
CA HIS A 402 31.19 -3.85 -28.64
C HIS A 402 32.41 -4.06 -29.53
N HIS A 403 32.92 -3.01 -30.16
CA HIS A 403 34.16 -3.05 -30.96
C HIS A 403 35.35 -3.42 -30.07
N ALA A 404 35.51 -2.78 -28.91
CA ALA A 404 36.56 -3.09 -27.94
C ALA A 404 36.51 -4.56 -27.47
N VAL A 405 35.31 -5.05 -27.12
CA VAL A 405 35.10 -6.45 -26.68
C VAL A 405 35.47 -7.45 -27.77
N GLN A 406 35.03 -7.20 -29.02
CA GLN A 406 35.35 -8.07 -30.15
C GLN A 406 36.85 -8.09 -30.45
N ALA A 407 37.49 -6.92 -30.48
CA ALA A 407 38.93 -6.79 -30.74
C ALA A 407 39.78 -7.49 -29.67
N HIS A 408 39.39 -7.36 -28.39
CA HIS A 408 40.06 -8.07 -27.30
C HIS A 408 39.88 -9.59 -27.41
N MET A 409 38.65 -10.07 -27.60
CA MET A 409 38.39 -11.50 -27.75
C MET A 409 39.12 -12.09 -28.97
N GLN A 410 39.17 -11.37 -30.10
CA GLN A 410 39.93 -11.79 -31.27
C GLN A 410 41.42 -11.95 -30.96
N THR A 411 41.99 -11.02 -30.18
CA THR A 411 43.39 -11.11 -29.73
C THR A 411 43.64 -12.36 -28.86
N LEU A 412 42.73 -12.67 -27.94
CA LEU A 412 42.82 -13.86 -27.09
C LEU A 412 42.69 -15.16 -27.91
N VAL A 413 41.75 -15.20 -28.86
CA VAL A 413 41.55 -16.35 -29.77
C VAL A 413 42.77 -16.57 -30.66
N GLN A 414 43.37 -15.51 -31.21
CA GLN A 414 44.60 -15.60 -32.02
C GLN A 414 45.79 -16.15 -31.20
N LYS A 415 45.91 -15.73 -29.93
CA LYS A 415 46.93 -16.22 -28.99
C LYS A 415 46.64 -17.62 -28.44
N ARG A 416 45.44 -18.16 -28.68
CA ARG A 416 44.91 -19.41 -28.09
C ARG A 416 44.99 -19.42 -26.56
N ASP A 417 44.78 -18.26 -25.93
CA ASP A 417 44.79 -18.14 -24.47
C ASP A 417 43.46 -18.60 -23.87
N LEU A 418 43.29 -19.91 -23.68
CA LEU A 418 42.02 -20.49 -23.22
C LEU A 418 41.58 -19.96 -21.84
N LYS A 419 42.55 -19.73 -20.93
CA LYS A 419 42.27 -19.18 -19.60
C LYS A 419 41.84 -17.72 -19.69
N GLY A 420 42.52 -16.92 -20.51
CA GLY A 420 42.15 -15.53 -20.76
C GLY A 420 40.78 -15.41 -21.40
N ILE A 421 40.45 -16.28 -22.36
CA ILE A 421 39.11 -16.34 -22.98
C ILE A 421 38.03 -16.65 -21.93
N ASN A 422 38.25 -17.64 -21.07
CA ASN A 422 37.29 -18.01 -20.04
C ASN A 422 37.04 -16.86 -19.04
N ALA A 423 38.11 -16.28 -18.50
CA ALA A 423 38.02 -15.15 -17.57
C ALA A 423 37.34 -13.93 -18.21
N PHE A 424 37.61 -13.65 -19.49
CA PHE A 424 36.98 -12.56 -20.19
C PHE A 424 35.48 -12.81 -20.46
N PHE A 425 35.08 -14.05 -20.75
CA PHE A 425 33.67 -14.40 -20.87
C PHE A 425 32.89 -14.22 -19.56
N GLU A 426 33.49 -14.58 -18.42
CA GLU A 426 32.91 -14.33 -17.09
C GLU A 426 32.77 -12.82 -16.83
N GLN A 427 33.82 -12.03 -17.13
CA GLN A 427 33.78 -10.57 -17.00
C GLN A 427 32.67 -9.94 -17.84
N VAL A 428 32.54 -10.38 -19.10
CA VAL A 428 31.53 -9.89 -20.04
C VAL A 428 30.12 -10.36 -19.64
N HIS A 429 29.97 -11.53 -19.03
CA HIS A 429 28.68 -12.02 -18.56
C HIS A 429 28.12 -11.18 -17.40
N HIS A 430 28.99 -10.69 -16.51
CA HIS A 430 28.62 -9.83 -15.37
C HIS A 430 28.56 -8.33 -15.72
N ALA A 431 28.63 -7.99 -17.01
CA ALA A 431 28.56 -6.62 -17.50
C ALA A 431 27.22 -5.94 -17.17
N SER A 432 27.26 -4.62 -16.97
CA SER A 432 26.06 -3.79 -16.75
C SER A 432 25.06 -3.94 -17.92
N PRO A 433 23.74 -4.03 -17.66
CA PRO A 433 22.71 -4.11 -18.70
C PRO A 433 22.79 -2.98 -19.75
N GLY A 434 23.27 -1.80 -19.37
CA GLY A 434 23.42 -0.64 -20.26
C GLY A 434 24.45 -0.83 -21.38
N LEU A 435 25.31 -1.86 -21.30
CA LEU A 435 26.27 -2.21 -22.35
C LEU A 435 25.66 -3.08 -23.45
N GLU A 436 24.43 -3.57 -23.28
CA GLU A 436 23.73 -4.43 -24.25
C GLU A 436 24.56 -5.60 -24.78
N ILE A 437 25.41 -6.17 -23.92
CA ILE A 437 26.38 -7.23 -24.26
C ILE A 437 25.71 -8.42 -24.97
N GLY A 438 24.45 -8.71 -24.67
CA GLY A 438 23.69 -9.78 -25.34
C GLY A 438 23.69 -9.68 -26.88
N LYS A 439 23.84 -8.48 -27.46
CA LYS A 439 23.93 -8.30 -28.92
C LYS A 439 25.26 -8.80 -29.51
N VAL A 440 26.34 -8.79 -28.74
CA VAL A 440 27.68 -9.20 -29.20
C VAL A 440 28.04 -10.64 -28.82
N ILE A 441 27.45 -11.18 -27.75
CA ILE A 441 27.70 -12.54 -27.25
C ILE A 441 27.63 -13.62 -28.36
N PRO A 442 26.63 -13.67 -29.26
CA PRO A 442 26.56 -14.72 -30.29
C PRO A 442 27.81 -14.78 -31.18
N LYS A 443 28.36 -13.61 -31.54
CA LYS A 443 29.59 -13.50 -32.34
C LYS A 443 30.83 -13.93 -31.55
N LEU A 444 30.88 -13.62 -30.25
CA LEU A 444 31.96 -14.08 -29.37
C LEU A 444 31.93 -15.61 -29.21
N ILE A 445 30.75 -16.19 -29.02
CA ILE A 445 30.57 -17.65 -28.96
C ILE A 445 31.05 -18.30 -30.25
N GLU A 446 30.67 -17.76 -31.42
CA GLU A 446 31.12 -18.27 -32.72
C GLU A 446 32.65 -18.28 -32.84
N MET A 447 33.32 -17.21 -32.42
CA MET A 447 34.78 -17.10 -32.45
C MET A 447 35.50 -18.12 -31.54
N VAL A 448 34.90 -18.46 -30.40
CA VAL A 448 35.52 -19.32 -29.37
C VAL A 448 35.11 -20.79 -29.50
N LEU A 449 33.98 -21.07 -30.14
CA LEU A 449 33.43 -22.43 -30.27
C LEU A 449 34.45 -23.49 -30.73
N PRO A 450 35.31 -23.25 -31.74
CA PRO A 450 36.33 -24.23 -32.16
C PRO A 450 37.37 -24.55 -31.08
N LEU A 451 37.67 -23.59 -30.20
CA LEU A 451 38.62 -23.73 -29.09
C LEU A 451 37.98 -24.34 -27.85
N SER A 452 36.68 -24.09 -27.63
CA SER A 452 35.94 -24.59 -26.46
C SER A 452 35.96 -26.12 -26.34
N VAL A 453 36.05 -26.87 -27.45
CA VAL A 453 36.11 -28.34 -27.42
C VAL A 453 37.44 -28.85 -26.84
N LEU A 454 38.47 -28.01 -26.75
CA LEU A 454 39.80 -28.38 -26.26
C LEU A 454 39.95 -28.27 -24.73
N ASP A 455 39.06 -27.54 -24.06
CA ASP A 455 39.13 -27.27 -22.63
C ASP A 455 37.74 -27.40 -21.99
N ARG A 456 37.64 -28.17 -20.90
CA ARG A 456 36.34 -28.49 -20.29
C ARG A 456 35.69 -27.27 -19.65
N ASP A 457 36.46 -26.44 -18.97
CA ASP A 457 35.95 -25.28 -18.23
C ASP A 457 35.44 -24.22 -19.22
N LEU A 458 36.20 -23.96 -20.28
CA LEU A 458 35.77 -23.08 -21.36
C LEU A 458 34.52 -23.60 -22.09
N ASN A 459 34.40 -24.90 -22.33
CA ASN A 459 33.20 -25.51 -22.93
C ASN A 459 31.97 -25.26 -22.05
N LEU A 460 32.09 -25.48 -20.74
CA LEU A 460 31.03 -25.25 -19.77
C LEU A 460 30.59 -23.78 -19.78
N THR A 461 31.53 -22.83 -19.71
CA THR A 461 31.24 -21.39 -19.73
C THR A 461 30.54 -20.99 -21.03
N VAL A 462 31.02 -21.47 -22.17
CA VAL A 462 30.38 -21.22 -23.49
C VAL A 462 28.95 -21.77 -23.52
N PHE A 463 28.71 -22.95 -22.96
CA PHE A 463 27.35 -23.51 -22.88
C PHE A 463 26.42 -22.68 -21.99
N LEU A 464 26.87 -22.27 -20.80
CA LEU A 464 26.06 -21.49 -19.85
C LEU A 464 25.71 -20.10 -20.41
N ILE A 465 26.68 -19.43 -21.03
CA ILE A 465 26.45 -18.16 -21.75
C ILE A 465 25.50 -18.40 -22.94
N ALA A 466 25.66 -19.50 -23.67
CA ALA A 466 24.78 -19.84 -24.78
C ALA A 466 23.31 -20.04 -24.35
N VAL A 467 23.08 -20.66 -23.19
CA VAL A 467 21.73 -20.87 -22.62
C VAL A 467 21.00 -19.54 -22.42
N ASN A 468 21.71 -18.49 -21.96
CA ASN A 468 21.12 -17.19 -21.66
C ASN A 468 20.93 -16.31 -22.91
N TYR A 469 21.88 -16.31 -23.85
CA TYR A 469 21.92 -15.32 -24.94
C TYR A 469 21.64 -15.88 -26.35
N LEU A 470 21.76 -17.18 -26.60
CA LEU A 470 21.47 -17.73 -27.92
C LEU A 470 19.98 -18.06 -28.08
N GLU A 471 19.50 -17.91 -29.31
CA GLU A 471 18.18 -18.40 -29.70
C GLU A 471 18.09 -19.93 -29.60
N SER A 472 16.88 -20.44 -29.35
CA SER A 472 16.64 -21.84 -28.99
C SER A 472 17.03 -22.81 -30.11
N ASP A 473 16.89 -22.41 -31.38
CA ASP A 473 17.32 -23.22 -32.52
C ASP A 473 18.85 -23.32 -32.63
N VAL A 474 19.57 -22.24 -32.31
CA VAL A 474 21.03 -22.23 -32.31
C VAL A 474 21.56 -23.04 -31.14
N LEU A 475 20.97 -22.89 -29.95
CA LEU A 475 21.31 -23.68 -28.77
C LEU A 475 21.10 -25.19 -29.02
N ARG A 476 20.00 -25.58 -29.68
CA ARG A 476 19.75 -26.98 -30.06
C ARG A 476 20.81 -27.51 -31.03
N ARG A 477 21.23 -26.71 -32.02
CA ARG A 477 22.33 -27.10 -32.92
C ARG A 477 23.64 -27.29 -32.14
N LEU A 478 23.93 -26.42 -31.19
CA LEU A 478 25.09 -26.58 -30.30
C LEU A 478 25.04 -27.90 -29.51
N ILE A 479 23.88 -28.24 -28.94
CA ILE A 479 23.65 -29.50 -28.20
C ILE A 479 23.76 -30.74 -29.13
N SER A 480 23.43 -30.61 -30.40
CA SER A 480 23.59 -31.70 -31.38
C SER A 480 25.05 -32.01 -31.75
N ALA A 481 25.98 -31.09 -31.47
CA ALA A 481 27.39 -31.30 -31.79
C ALA A 481 28.05 -32.25 -30.79
N GLN A 482 28.18 -33.53 -31.14
CA GLN A 482 28.72 -34.59 -30.26
C GLN A 482 30.07 -34.24 -29.62
N LYS A 483 30.97 -33.59 -30.36
CA LYS A 483 32.27 -33.16 -29.82
C LYS A 483 32.16 -32.09 -28.73
N PHE A 484 31.13 -31.24 -28.81
CA PHE A 484 30.86 -30.20 -27.83
C PHE A 484 30.20 -30.81 -26.59
N THR A 485 29.14 -31.63 -26.77
CA THR A 485 28.42 -32.27 -25.65
C THR A 485 29.18 -33.35 -24.92
N ALA A 486 30.23 -33.94 -25.51
CA ALA A 486 31.08 -34.92 -24.85
C ALA A 486 31.85 -34.37 -23.63
N ASN A 487 32.07 -33.05 -23.57
CA ASN A 487 32.78 -32.39 -22.47
C ASN A 487 31.84 -31.73 -21.44
N LEU A 488 30.52 -31.82 -21.63
CA LEU A 488 29.49 -31.32 -20.71
C LEU A 488 29.03 -32.44 -19.75
N PRO A 489 28.22 -32.13 -18.72
CA PRO A 489 27.72 -33.15 -17.81
C PRO A 489 27.01 -34.32 -18.54
N PRO A 490 27.25 -35.57 -18.11
CA PRO A 490 26.88 -36.77 -18.85
C PRO A 490 25.36 -36.96 -18.99
N THR A 491 24.56 -36.38 -18.09
CA THR A 491 23.09 -36.39 -18.18
C THR A 491 22.59 -35.57 -19.37
N LEU A 492 23.26 -34.47 -19.72
CA LEU A 492 22.94 -33.69 -20.93
C LEU A 492 23.22 -34.51 -22.20
N SER A 493 24.32 -35.27 -22.23
CA SER A 493 24.63 -36.17 -23.35
C SER A 493 23.60 -37.30 -23.49
N ARG A 494 22.98 -37.74 -22.38
CA ARG A 494 21.85 -38.70 -22.42
C ARG A 494 20.53 -38.06 -22.88
N LEU A 495 20.32 -36.77 -22.61
CA LEU A 495 19.15 -36.01 -23.05
C LEU A 495 19.24 -35.61 -24.54
N ALA A 496 20.46 -35.36 -25.05
CA ALA A 496 20.69 -34.83 -26.38
C ALA A 496 20.00 -35.63 -27.51
N PRO A 497 20.07 -36.98 -27.57
CA PRO A 497 19.42 -37.78 -28.62
C PRO A 497 17.90 -37.60 -28.69
N TYR A 498 17.25 -37.33 -27.55
CA TYR A 498 15.81 -37.06 -27.49
C TYR A 498 15.48 -35.65 -28.02
N LEU A 499 16.30 -34.65 -27.69
CA LEU A 499 16.13 -33.25 -28.14
C LEU A 499 16.43 -33.06 -29.63
N THR A 500 17.35 -33.85 -30.18
CA THR A 500 17.71 -33.82 -31.61
C THR A 500 16.80 -34.68 -32.48
N GLY A 501 16.03 -35.59 -31.86
CA GLY A 501 15.15 -36.52 -32.56
C GLY A 501 15.86 -37.77 -33.11
N GLU A 502 17.09 -38.04 -32.67
CA GLU A 502 17.83 -39.26 -32.98
C GLU A 502 17.20 -40.50 -32.30
N ASP A 503 16.70 -40.35 -31.07
CA ASP A 503 15.91 -41.37 -30.37
C ASP A 503 14.43 -40.98 -30.37
N ALA A 504 13.60 -41.76 -31.07
CA ALA A 504 12.15 -41.56 -31.15
C ALA A 504 11.37 -42.21 -29.98
N GLY A 505 12.05 -42.93 -29.08
CA GLY A 505 11.45 -43.53 -27.88
C GLY A 505 11.04 -42.50 -26.82
N MET A 506 10.25 -42.93 -25.84
CA MET A 506 9.88 -42.08 -24.70
C MET A 506 11.09 -41.76 -23.82
N ALA A 507 11.26 -40.49 -23.48
CA ALA A 507 12.32 -40.06 -22.58
C ALA A 507 12.09 -40.63 -21.15
N PRO A 508 13.16 -41.07 -20.45
CA PRO A 508 13.07 -41.46 -19.04
C PRO A 508 12.54 -40.31 -18.15
N SER A 509 11.67 -40.63 -17.20
CA SER A 509 11.17 -39.64 -16.24
C SER A 509 12.31 -39.05 -15.40
N GLY A 510 12.24 -37.74 -15.15
CA GLY A 510 13.21 -36.95 -14.40
C GLY A 510 14.47 -36.59 -15.18
N LEU A 511 14.64 -37.05 -16.43
CA LEU A 511 15.88 -36.84 -17.20
C LEU A 511 16.14 -35.36 -17.47
N LEU A 512 15.11 -34.58 -17.82
CA LEU A 512 15.24 -33.15 -18.11
C LEU A 512 15.68 -32.36 -16.85
N LEU A 513 15.05 -32.62 -15.70
CA LEU A 513 15.39 -31.98 -14.43
C LEU A 513 16.80 -32.39 -13.96
N SER A 514 17.15 -33.66 -14.12
CA SER A 514 18.49 -34.17 -13.79
C SER A 514 19.57 -33.52 -14.65
N ALA A 515 19.31 -33.40 -15.96
CA ALA A 515 20.22 -32.74 -16.89
C ALA A 515 20.46 -31.27 -16.55
N ALA A 516 19.44 -30.55 -16.07
CA ALA A 516 19.59 -29.18 -15.60
C ALA A 516 20.32 -29.09 -14.25
N SER A 517 20.05 -30.03 -13.33
CA SER A 517 20.61 -30.01 -11.97
C SER A 517 22.11 -30.26 -11.92
N ASP A 518 22.67 -30.97 -12.91
CA ASP A 518 24.11 -31.21 -13.01
C ASP A 518 24.95 -29.93 -13.25
N PHE A 519 24.31 -28.80 -13.58
CA PHE A 519 24.97 -27.50 -13.77
C PHE A 519 25.04 -26.65 -12.49
N GLY A 520 24.60 -27.20 -11.34
CA GLY A 520 24.64 -26.51 -10.04
C GLY A 520 23.47 -25.56 -9.81
N ASP A 521 23.29 -25.12 -8.56
CA ASP A 521 22.10 -24.37 -8.13
C ASP A 521 21.93 -23.02 -8.83
N GLU A 522 23.03 -22.35 -9.21
CA GLU A 522 23.01 -21.06 -9.90
C GLU A 522 22.42 -21.15 -11.32
N TRP A 523 22.76 -22.23 -12.04
CA TRP A 523 22.45 -22.40 -13.46
C TRP A 523 21.33 -23.40 -13.75
N ARG A 524 20.94 -24.22 -12.76
CA ARG A 524 19.87 -25.21 -12.90
C ARG A 524 18.61 -24.60 -13.50
N ASP A 525 18.19 -23.46 -12.98
CA ASP A 525 16.91 -22.84 -13.31
C ASP A 525 16.85 -22.33 -14.76
N PRO A 526 17.78 -21.48 -15.26
CA PRO A 526 17.79 -21.07 -16.65
C PRO A 526 18.02 -22.24 -17.62
N VAL A 527 18.87 -23.21 -17.26
CA VAL A 527 19.09 -24.41 -18.08
C VAL A 527 17.80 -25.24 -18.22
N LEU A 528 17.06 -25.45 -17.12
CA LEU A 528 15.80 -26.19 -17.12
C LEU A 528 14.79 -25.56 -18.08
N ILE A 529 14.59 -24.23 -18.00
CA ILE A 529 13.64 -23.51 -18.86
C ILE A 529 14.04 -23.64 -20.33
N ARG A 530 15.31 -23.45 -20.66
CA ARG A 530 15.79 -23.40 -22.05
C ARG A 530 15.84 -24.79 -22.70
N LEU A 531 16.14 -25.83 -21.94
CA LEU A 531 16.03 -27.22 -22.40
C LEU A 531 14.56 -27.64 -22.56
N ALA A 532 13.68 -27.25 -21.64
CA ALA A 532 12.24 -27.45 -21.78
C ALA A 532 11.71 -26.76 -23.05
N GLU A 533 12.04 -25.49 -23.27
CA GLU A 533 11.66 -24.77 -24.48
C GLU A 533 12.16 -25.47 -25.76
N SER A 534 13.42 -25.91 -25.75
CA SER A 534 14.03 -26.64 -26.87
C SER A 534 13.28 -27.95 -27.16
N SER A 535 12.85 -28.68 -26.14
CA SER A 535 12.05 -29.91 -26.28
C SER A 535 10.68 -29.66 -26.92
N ILE A 536 9.98 -28.59 -26.50
CA ILE A 536 8.68 -28.23 -27.06
C ILE A 536 8.81 -27.82 -28.53
N ARG A 537 9.84 -27.01 -28.87
CA ARG A 537 10.14 -26.64 -30.27
C ARG A 537 10.53 -27.84 -31.12
N ALA A 538 11.17 -28.86 -30.53
CA ALA A 538 11.46 -30.13 -31.18
C ALA A 538 10.23 -31.05 -31.33
N LYS A 539 9.03 -30.61 -30.92
CA LYS A 539 7.79 -31.41 -30.89
C LYS A 539 7.89 -32.65 -29.98
N ARG A 540 8.74 -32.58 -28.95
CA ARG A 540 8.98 -33.64 -27.97
C ARG A 540 8.45 -33.25 -26.60
N SER A 541 7.13 -33.08 -26.51
CA SER A 541 6.44 -32.74 -25.25
C SER A 541 6.55 -33.83 -24.17
N ASP A 542 6.95 -35.06 -24.56
CA ASP A 542 7.19 -36.19 -23.66
C ASP A 542 8.42 -36.01 -22.76
N ILE A 543 9.36 -35.13 -23.14
CA ILE A 543 10.55 -34.83 -22.35
C ILE A 543 10.21 -33.97 -21.13
N VAL A 544 9.14 -33.15 -21.22
CA VAL A 544 8.68 -32.30 -20.10
C VAL A 544 7.67 -33.08 -19.27
N ASP A 545 8.17 -33.77 -18.25
CA ASP A 545 7.37 -34.58 -17.34
C ASP A 545 6.96 -33.84 -16.07
N THR A 546 6.24 -34.52 -15.16
CA THR A 546 5.73 -33.93 -13.92
C THR A 546 6.86 -33.40 -13.01
N GLN A 547 8.04 -34.03 -13.02
CA GLN A 547 9.18 -33.56 -12.23
C GLN A 547 9.76 -32.26 -12.80
N ALA A 548 9.95 -32.18 -14.12
CA ALA A 548 10.40 -30.96 -14.78
C ALA A 548 9.41 -29.80 -14.59
N LEU A 549 8.10 -30.08 -14.68
CA LEU A 549 7.05 -29.10 -14.38
C LEU A 549 7.10 -28.63 -12.93
N GLY A 550 7.32 -29.54 -11.98
CA GLY A 550 7.51 -29.19 -10.56
C GLY A 550 8.72 -28.28 -10.35
N GLY A 551 9.84 -28.57 -11.04
CA GLY A 551 11.03 -27.71 -11.06
C GLY A 551 10.70 -26.30 -11.58
N MET A 552 10.00 -26.20 -12.71
CA MET A 552 9.58 -24.90 -13.28
C MET A 552 8.60 -24.12 -12.39
N VAL A 553 7.66 -24.80 -11.71
CA VAL A 553 6.78 -24.17 -10.73
C VAL A 553 7.56 -23.62 -9.53
N GLY A 554 8.65 -24.29 -9.12
CA GLY A 554 9.57 -23.79 -8.10
C GLY A 554 10.27 -22.47 -8.48
N LEU A 555 10.30 -22.12 -9.77
CA LEU A 555 10.90 -20.88 -10.27
C LEU A 555 9.97 -19.68 -10.14
N ILE A 556 8.68 -19.90 -9.85
CA ILE A 556 7.70 -18.82 -9.71
C ILE A 556 8.13 -17.89 -8.58
N GLY A 557 8.34 -16.61 -8.89
CA GLY A 557 8.78 -15.59 -7.95
C GLY A 557 10.31 -15.43 -7.84
N THR A 558 11.11 -16.23 -8.54
CA THR A 558 12.57 -16.04 -8.67
C THR A 558 12.92 -15.00 -9.75
N THR A 559 14.17 -14.50 -9.75
CA THR A 559 14.68 -13.58 -10.79
C THR A 559 14.54 -14.18 -12.19
N TRP A 560 14.93 -15.45 -12.36
CA TRP A 560 14.82 -16.18 -13.62
C TRP A 560 13.36 -16.41 -14.03
N GLY A 561 12.47 -16.71 -13.09
CA GLY A 561 11.04 -16.86 -13.36
C GLY A 561 10.40 -15.57 -13.91
N VAL A 562 10.84 -14.40 -13.44
CA VAL A 562 10.40 -13.10 -13.98
C VAL A 562 10.95 -12.88 -15.39
N GLN A 563 12.26 -13.08 -15.58
CA GLN A 563 12.93 -12.90 -16.89
C GLN A 563 12.34 -13.80 -17.97
N TYR A 564 12.07 -15.07 -17.66
CA TYR A 564 11.55 -16.07 -18.59
C TYR A 564 10.03 -16.29 -18.48
N SER A 565 9.29 -15.36 -17.88
CA SER A 565 7.84 -15.48 -17.65
C SER A 565 7.04 -15.79 -18.93
N GLN A 566 7.38 -15.15 -20.05
CA GLN A 566 6.76 -15.41 -21.35
C GLN A 566 7.06 -16.82 -21.89
N THR A 567 8.30 -17.29 -21.73
CA THR A 567 8.71 -18.64 -22.13
C THR A 567 7.99 -19.70 -21.30
N LEU A 568 7.91 -19.52 -19.97
CA LEU A 568 7.18 -20.42 -19.08
C LEU A 568 5.70 -20.51 -19.43
N ASN A 569 5.06 -19.36 -19.71
CA ASN A 569 3.68 -19.31 -20.19
C ASN A 569 3.52 -20.10 -21.50
N TRP A 570 4.39 -19.84 -22.49
CA TRP A 570 4.35 -20.52 -23.77
C TRP A 570 4.55 -22.03 -23.66
N ILE A 571 5.50 -22.49 -22.82
CA ILE A 571 5.70 -23.93 -22.54
C ILE A 571 4.42 -24.53 -21.98
N ALA A 572 3.78 -23.87 -21.00
CA ALA A 572 2.54 -24.36 -20.41
C ALA A 572 1.43 -24.49 -21.46
N ILE A 573 1.17 -23.45 -22.26
CA ILE A 573 0.17 -23.47 -23.34
C ILE A 573 0.42 -24.62 -24.32
N MET A 574 1.67 -24.85 -24.72
CA MET A 574 2.00 -25.89 -25.69
C MET A 574 1.80 -27.31 -25.15
N LEU A 575 1.81 -27.48 -23.83
CA LEU A 575 1.58 -28.74 -23.13
C LEU A 575 0.09 -29.01 -22.83
N CYS A 576 -0.79 -28.00 -22.96
CA CYS A 576 -2.23 -28.10 -22.76
C CYS A 576 -2.96 -28.82 -23.93
N ARG A 577 -2.63 -30.09 -24.18
CA ARG A 577 -3.26 -30.96 -25.20
C ARG A 577 -3.76 -32.25 -24.55
N ASP A 578 -4.88 -32.80 -25.03
CA ASP A 578 -5.53 -34.00 -24.47
C ASP A 578 -4.53 -35.17 -24.25
N GLU A 579 -3.71 -35.47 -25.26
CA GLU A 579 -2.68 -36.52 -25.21
C GLU A 579 -1.60 -36.28 -24.14
N THR A 580 -1.22 -35.02 -23.94
CA THR A 580 -0.21 -34.64 -22.94
C THR A 580 -0.81 -34.65 -21.53
N LEU A 581 -2.01 -34.09 -21.37
CA LEU A 581 -2.70 -33.99 -20.08
C LEU A 581 -3.00 -35.37 -19.47
N THR A 582 -3.39 -36.33 -20.32
CA THR A 582 -3.67 -37.71 -19.89
C THR A 582 -2.41 -38.50 -19.56
N ARG A 583 -1.25 -38.11 -20.10
CA ARG A 583 0.06 -38.74 -19.81
C ARG A 583 0.71 -38.19 -18.54
N LEU A 584 0.45 -36.93 -18.18
CA LEU A 584 1.03 -36.30 -16.99
C LEU A 584 0.41 -36.89 -15.71
N GLU A 585 1.25 -37.49 -14.87
CA GLU A 585 0.83 -37.94 -13.53
C GLU A 585 0.47 -36.73 -12.65
N LEU A 586 -0.55 -36.87 -11.79
CA LEU A 586 -0.88 -35.85 -10.80
C LEU A 586 0.33 -35.61 -9.87
N PRO A 587 0.74 -34.36 -9.58
CA PRO A 587 0.04 -33.09 -9.83
C PRO A 587 0.41 -32.34 -11.13
N GLY A 588 0.96 -32.99 -12.15
CA GLY A 588 1.46 -32.39 -13.40
C GLY A 588 0.47 -31.44 -14.11
N PRO A 589 -0.79 -31.83 -14.37
CA PRO A 589 -1.78 -30.93 -14.96
C PRO A 589 -2.05 -29.67 -14.13
N THR A 590 -1.99 -29.77 -12.80
CA THR A 590 -2.11 -28.63 -11.89
C THR A 590 -0.89 -27.69 -12.00
N TYR A 591 0.32 -28.23 -12.21
CA TYR A 591 1.51 -27.40 -12.43
C TYR A 591 1.40 -26.53 -13.68
N LEU A 592 0.77 -27.02 -14.77
CA LEU A 592 0.50 -26.20 -15.95
C LEU A 592 -0.38 -25.00 -15.61
N LEU A 593 -1.46 -25.21 -14.85
CA LEU A 593 -2.33 -24.13 -14.39
C LEU A 593 -1.59 -23.13 -13.48
N ARG A 594 -0.71 -23.60 -12.59
CA ARG A 594 0.11 -22.74 -11.72
C ARG A 594 1.05 -21.85 -12.53
N LEU A 595 1.72 -22.41 -13.55
CA LEU A 595 2.58 -21.66 -14.45
C LEU A 595 1.79 -20.57 -15.18
N LEU A 596 0.64 -20.90 -15.77
CA LEU A 596 -0.21 -19.94 -16.49
C LEU A 596 -0.70 -18.80 -15.58
N LEU A 597 -1.14 -19.12 -14.37
CA LEU A 597 -1.59 -18.12 -13.40
C LEU A 597 -0.46 -17.21 -12.94
N ALA A 598 0.70 -17.78 -12.59
CA ALA A 598 1.85 -17.02 -12.12
C ALA A 598 2.48 -16.15 -13.21
N SER A 599 2.42 -16.57 -14.47
CA SER A 599 2.91 -15.78 -15.62
C SER A 599 1.92 -14.72 -16.10
N GLY A 600 0.77 -14.54 -15.44
CA GLY A 600 -0.25 -13.56 -15.82
C GLY A 600 -1.14 -13.97 -17.00
N GLY A 601 -1.08 -15.24 -17.44
CA GLY A 601 -1.89 -15.81 -18.52
C GLY A 601 -3.31 -16.18 -18.08
N TYR A 602 -4.04 -15.25 -17.45
CA TYR A 602 -5.32 -15.56 -16.76
C TYR A 602 -6.41 -16.12 -17.67
N LYS A 603 -6.49 -15.63 -18.91
CA LYS A 603 -7.46 -16.13 -19.90
C LYS A 603 -7.15 -17.57 -20.31
N ASP A 604 -5.88 -17.86 -20.57
CA ASP A 604 -5.43 -19.20 -20.94
C ASP A 604 -5.57 -20.17 -19.77
N ALA A 605 -5.27 -19.73 -18.54
CA ALA A 605 -5.53 -20.49 -17.33
C ALA A 605 -7.02 -20.83 -17.17
N ALA A 606 -7.93 -19.86 -17.40
CA ALA A 606 -9.37 -20.11 -17.30
C ALA A 606 -9.89 -21.10 -18.35
N ASN A 607 -9.42 -20.97 -19.59
CA ASN A 607 -9.74 -21.93 -20.66
C ASN A 607 -9.22 -23.33 -20.33
N GLU A 608 -7.99 -23.42 -19.83
CA GLU A 608 -7.37 -24.69 -19.46
C GLU A 608 -8.04 -25.32 -18.23
N MET A 609 -8.52 -24.52 -17.26
CA MET A 609 -9.34 -25.03 -16.15
C MET A 609 -10.61 -25.73 -16.66
N LEU A 610 -11.32 -25.11 -17.60
CA LEU A 610 -12.49 -25.72 -18.25
C LEU A 610 -12.13 -26.97 -19.04
N HIS A 611 -10.98 -26.95 -19.69
CA HIS A 611 -10.46 -28.07 -20.45
C HIS A 611 -10.16 -29.28 -19.55
N GLN A 612 -9.41 -29.08 -18.47
CA GLN A 612 -9.10 -30.13 -17.49
C GLN A 612 -10.35 -30.63 -16.78
N ALA A 613 -11.31 -29.76 -16.47
CA ALA A 613 -12.59 -30.17 -15.89
C ALA A 613 -13.33 -31.20 -16.77
N ARG A 614 -13.22 -31.05 -18.10
CA ARG A 614 -13.84 -31.96 -19.07
C ARG A 614 -13.03 -33.25 -19.25
N VAL A 615 -11.71 -33.15 -19.38
CA VAL A 615 -10.83 -34.27 -19.75
C VAL A 615 -10.44 -35.14 -18.56
N LEU A 616 -10.08 -34.52 -17.43
CA LEU A 616 -9.50 -35.21 -16.26
C LEU A 616 -10.52 -35.50 -15.16
N TYR A 617 -11.60 -34.72 -15.08
CA TYR A 617 -12.55 -34.80 -13.97
C TYR A 617 -14.02 -35.06 -14.39
N PRO A 618 -14.33 -36.06 -15.24
CA PRO A 618 -15.71 -36.35 -15.62
C PRO A 618 -16.51 -36.99 -14.46
N GLY A 619 -17.82 -36.68 -14.40
CA GLY A 619 -18.75 -37.36 -13.48
C GLY A 619 -18.47 -37.11 -12.00
N GLU A 620 -18.22 -38.19 -11.24
CA GLU A 620 -18.01 -38.15 -9.78
C GLU A 620 -16.71 -37.42 -9.39
N ALA A 621 -15.72 -37.34 -10.30
CA ALA A 621 -14.46 -36.62 -10.08
C ALA A 621 -14.59 -35.08 -10.04
N GLN A 622 -15.79 -34.54 -10.28
CA GLN A 622 -16.05 -33.09 -10.17
C GLN A 622 -15.80 -32.55 -8.74
N ALA A 623 -15.94 -33.38 -7.70
CA ALA A 623 -15.60 -32.99 -6.33
C ALA A 623 -14.09 -32.73 -6.16
N ASP A 624 -13.26 -33.56 -6.78
CA ASP A 624 -11.80 -33.41 -6.77
C ASP A 624 -11.37 -32.19 -7.57
N TYR A 625 -12.06 -31.90 -8.69
CA TYR A 625 -11.84 -30.68 -9.46
C TYR A 625 -12.07 -29.41 -8.63
N ILE A 626 -13.17 -29.33 -7.87
CA ILE A 626 -13.50 -28.19 -7.00
C ILE A 626 -12.38 -27.97 -5.96
N THR A 627 -11.90 -29.05 -5.34
CA THR A 627 -10.81 -29.01 -4.36
C THR A 627 -9.49 -28.57 -4.99
N MET A 628 -9.20 -29.07 -6.21
CA MET A 628 -8.04 -28.67 -6.99
C MET A 628 -8.06 -27.17 -7.32
N VAL A 629 -9.22 -26.61 -7.72
CA VAL A 629 -9.35 -25.17 -8.02
C VAL A 629 -9.09 -24.32 -6.79
N GLN A 630 -9.65 -24.67 -5.62
CA GLN A 630 -9.35 -23.94 -4.38
C GLN A 630 -7.84 -23.94 -4.10
N ARG A 631 -7.22 -25.12 -4.14
CA ARG A 631 -5.79 -25.32 -3.87
C ARG A 631 -4.90 -24.57 -4.87
N LEU A 632 -5.27 -24.57 -6.15
CA LEU A 632 -4.56 -23.87 -7.21
C LEU A 632 -4.42 -22.37 -6.89
N PHE A 633 -5.52 -21.72 -6.49
CA PHE A 633 -5.51 -20.30 -6.14
C PHE A 633 -4.92 -20.01 -4.76
N ALA A 634 -4.95 -20.98 -3.84
CA ALA A 634 -4.30 -20.87 -2.53
C ALA A 634 -2.76 -20.99 -2.59
N GLU A 635 -2.24 -21.85 -3.47
CA GLU A 635 -0.80 -22.15 -3.56
C GLU A 635 -0.07 -21.36 -4.66
N THR A 636 -0.78 -20.60 -5.49
CA THR A 636 -0.17 -19.80 -6.55
C THR A 636 -0.03 -18.34 -6.13
N PRO A 637 1.19 -17.79 -6.10
CA PRO A 637 1.38 -16.39 -5.74
C PRO A 637 0.86 -15.48 -6.87
N ILE A 638 -0.28 -14.84 -6.64
CA ILE A 638 -0.85 -13.82 -7.53
C ILE A 638 -0.73 -12.46 -6.82
N PRO A 639 -0.10 -11.45 -7.43
CA PRO A 639 -0.04 -10.11 -6.84
C PRO A 639 -1.44 -9.56 -6.55
N ILE A 640 -1.64 -8.93 -5.39
CA ILE A 640 -2.95 -8.39 -4.94
C ILE A 640 -3.61 -7.51 -6.01
N GLN A 641 -2.81 -6.70 -6.71
CA GLN A 641 -3.28 -5.80 -7.77
C GLN A 641 -3.85 -6.55 -8.99
N GLN A 642 -3.41 -7.79 -9.24
CA GLN A 642 -3.82 -8.58 -10.40
C GLN A 642 -4.96 -9.57 -10.11
N MET A 643 -5.29 -9.84 -8.84
CA MET A 643 -6.37 -10.78 -8.49
C MET A 643 -7.73 -10.44 -9.10
N PRO A 644 -8.18 -9.17 -9.14
CA PRO A 644 -9.46 -8.85 -9.78
C PRO A 644 -9.45 -9.17 -11.27
N HIS A 645 -8.30 -9.01 -11.95
CA HIS A 645 -8.15 -9.36 -13.35
C HIS A 645 -8.18 -10.88 -13.56
N ALA A 646 -7.53 -11.65 -12.69
CA ALA A 646 -7.58 -13.11 -12.72
C ALA A 646 -9.02 -13.62 -12.57
N LEU A 647 -9.73 -13.18 -11.52
CA LEU A 647 -11.11 -13.60 -11.25
C LEU A 647 -12.08 -13.16 -12.35
N LYS A 648 -11.89 -11.95 -12.89
CA LYS A 648 -12.67 -11.46 -14.03
C LYS A 648 -12.47 -12.34 -15.26
N ALA A 649 -11.24 -12.73 -15.57
CA ALA A 649 -10.95 -13.61 -16.70
C ALA A 649 -11.63 -14.99 -16.56
N LEU A 650 -11.67 -15.55 -15.34
CA LEU A 650 -12.39 -16.80 -15.08
C LEU A 650 -13.90 -16.66 -15.34
N ASN A 651 -14.50 -15.56 -14.87
CA ASN A 651 -15.91 -15.28 -15.09
C ASN A 651 -16.23 -15.09 -16.58
N GLU A 652 -15.40 -14.34 -17.31
CA GLU A 652 -15.56 -14.08 -18.75
C GLU A 652 -15.35 -15.35 -19.61
N ALA A 653 -14.48 -16.26 -19.17
CA ALA A 653 -14.29 -17.56 -19.83
C ALA A 653 -15.47 -18.53 -19.64
N GLY A 654 -16.40 -18.23 -18.72
CA GLY A 654 -17.56 -19.07 -18.43
C GLY A 654 -17.29 -20.17 -17.40
N VAL A 655 -16.34 -19.97 -16.48
CA VAL A 655 -16.16 -20.86 -15.33
C VAL A 655 -17.43 -20.84 -14.46
N LYS A 656 -17.99 -22.03 -14.18
CA LYS A 656 -19.21 -22.17 -13.38
C LYS A 656 -19.07 -21.54 -12.00
N SER A 657 -20.20 -21.13 -11.41
CA SER A 657 -20.27 -20.37 -10.15
C SER A 657 -19.55 -21.02 -8.97
N LEU A 658 -19.61 -22.35 -8.82
CA LEU A 658 -18.94 -23.05 -7.71
C LEU A 658 -17.40 -23.10 -7.86
N PRO A 659 -16.81 -23.59 -8.97
CA PRO A 659 -15.36 -23.46 -9.18
C PRO A 659 -14.86 -22.02 -9.10
N LEU A 660 -15.64 -21.05 -9.62
CA LEU A 660 -15.31 -19.63 -9.49
C LEU A 660 -15.28 -19.22 -8.01
N LEU A 661 -16.29 -19.55 -7.22
CA LEU A 661 -16.32 -19.29 -5.78
C LEU A 661 -15.12 -19.93 -5.05
N MET A 662 -14.70 -21.14 -5.44
CA MET A 662 -13.49 -21.77 -4.88
C MET A 662 -12.21 -21.02 -5.22
N ALA A 663 -12.12 -20.42 -6.41
CA ALA A 663 -11.01 -19.53 -6.74
C ALA A 663 -11.01 -18.27 -5.86
N TYR A 664 -12.17 -17.66 -5.61
CA TYR A 664 -12.30 -16.55 -4.65
C TYR A 664 -11.79 -16.96 -3.25
N ILE A 665 -12.20 -18.12 -2.75
CA ILE A 665 -11.78 -18.62 -1.43
C ILE A 665 -10.29 -18.94 -1.40
N GLY A 666 -9.75 -19.60 -2.43
CA GLY A 666 -8.33 -19.88 -2.54
C GLY A 666 -7.47 -18.61 -2.50
N ILE A 667 -7.89 -17.54 -3.18
CA ILE A 667 -7.20 -16.24 -3.13
C ILE A 667 -7.19 -15.65 -1.71
N LEU A 668 -8.32 -15.75 -1.00
CA LEU A 668 -8.41 -15.30 0.39
C LEU A 668 -7.48 -16.11 1.31
N GLU A 669 -7.38 -17.43 1.10
CA GLU A 669 -6.48 -18.32 1.82
C GLU A 669 -5.00 -17.99 1.56
N ALA A 670 -4.61 -17.80 0.29
CA ALA A 670 -3.23 -17.47 -0.10
C ALA A 670 -2.68 -16.23 0.63
N HIS A 671 -3.56 -15.27 0.94
CA HIS A 671 -3.19 -14.00 1.55
C HIS A 671 -3.55 -13.92 3.03
N SER A 672 -3.69 -15.08 3.68
CA SER A 672 -4.01 -15.19 5.11
C SER A 672 -5.21 -14.33 5.51
N TRP A 673 -6.18 -14.19 4.61
CA TRP A 673 -7.40 -13.44 4.83
C TRP A 673 -7.15 -11.95 5.20
N SER A 674 -6.24 -11.31 4.45
CA SER A 674 -5.86 -9.90 4.62
C SER A 674 -6.98 -8.88 4.38
N SER A 675 -6.87 -7.69 5.00
CA SER A 675 -7.79 -6.55 4.82
C SER A 675 -7.87 -6.02 3.41
N ALA A 676 -6.80 -6.17 2.65
CA ALA A 676 -6.76 -5.71 1.28
C ALA A 676 -7.81 -6.42 0.39
N LEU A 677 -8.39 -7.53 0.86
CA LEU A 677 -9.27 -8.41 0.09
C LEU A 677 -10.75 -8.33 0.51
N ASP A 678 -11.16 -7.33 1.31
CA ASP A 678 -12.55 -7.18 1.78
C ASP A 678 -13.57 -7.22 0.62
N ARG A 679 -13.25 -6.60 -0.53
CA ARG A 679 -14.10 -6.63 -1.74
C ARG A 679 -14.26 -8.04 -2.33
N ILE A 680 -13.18 -8.83 -2.35
CA ILE A 680 -13.17 -10.19 -2.89
C ILE A 680 -14.03 -11.09 -1.99
N ALA A 681 -13.91 -10.95 -0.66
CA ALA A 681 -14.73 -11.69 0.30
C ALA A 681 -16.23 -11.32 0.22
N GLN A 682 -16.55 -10.04 -0.01
CA GLN A 682 -17.93 -9.60 -0.25
C GLN A 682 -18.49 -10.22 -1.52
N GLN A 683 -17.75 -10.21 -2.63
CA GLN A 683 -18.17 -10.83 -3.89
C GLN A 683 -18.38 -12.34 -3.75
N ALA A 684 -17.49 -13.05 -3.04
CA ALA A 684 -17.66 -14.46 -2.72
C ALA A 684 -18.97 -14.72 -1.94
N THR A 685 -19.29 -13.85 -0.99
CA THR A 685 -20.51 -13.96 -0.18
C THR A 685 -21.77 -13.70 -1.02
N VAL A 686 -21.74 -12.73 -1.93
CA VAL A 686 -22.84 -12.46 -2.86
C VAL A 686 -23.08 -13.65 -3.78
N MET A 687 -22.03 -14.19 -4.41
CA MET A 687 -22.13 -15.35 -5.30
C MET A 687 -22.74 -16.58 -4.61
N LEU A 688 -22.40 -16.77 -3.33
CA LEU A 688 -22.94 -17.84 -2.51
C LEU A 688 -24.45 -17.68 -2.27
N LEU A 689 -24.91 -16.45 -2.01
CA LEU A 689 -26.33 -16.16 -1.73
C LEU A 689 -27.20 -16.21 -2.99
N GLU A 690 -26.67 -15.77 -4.14
CA GLU A 690 -27.42 -15.73 -5.40
C GLU A 690 -27.67 -17.13 -5.98
N ASN A 691 -26.85 -18.12 -5.63
CA ASN A 691 -26.93 -19.47 -6.18
C ASN A 691 -27.24 -20.50 -5.09
N SER A 692 -28.53 -20.74 -4.84
CA SER A 692 -29.01 -21.68 -3.80
C SER A 692 -28.49 -23.12 -3.97
N ASP A 693 -28.18 -23.54 -5.20
CA ASP A 693 -27.61 -24.87 -5.46
C ASP A 693 -26.17 -25.04 -4.97
N ILE A 694 -25.41 -23.95 -4.76
CA ILE A 694 -24.04 -24.03 -4.24
C ILE A 694 -24.02 -24.62 -2.83
N ALA A 695 -25.02 -24.29 -2.00
CA ALA A 695 -25.14 -24.82 -0.63
C ALA A 695 -25.19 -26.37 -0.59
N LYS A 696 -25.69 -27.00 -1.67
CA LYS A 696 -25.82 -28.45 -1.79
C LYS A 696 -24.48 -29.17 -2.03
N VAL A 697 -23.43 -28.44 -2.41
CA VAL A 697 -22.15 -29.05 -2.85
C VAL A 697 -20.91 -28.41 -2.23
N ILE A 698 -20.98 -27.18 -1.76
CA ILE A 698 -19.84 -26.47 -1.16
C ILE A 698 -19.25 -27.22 0.06
N PRO A 699 -17.92 -27.27 0.22
CA PRO A 699 -17.28 -27.82 1.41
C PRO A 699 -17.55 -26.98 2.66
N ALA A 700 -17.79 -27.62 3.80
CA ALA A 700 -18.02 -26.93 5.07
C ALA A 700 -16.81 -26.09 5.55
N SER A 701 -15.58 -26.53 5.25
CA SER A 701 -14.34 -25.83 5.64
C SER A 701 -14.24 -24.43 5.01
N ALA A 702 -14.53 -24.33 3.72
CA ALA A 702 -14.55 -23.08 2.95
C ALA A 702 -15.55 -22.07 3.56
N MET A 703 -16.75 -22.54 3.91
CA MET A 703 -17.77 -21.71 4.55
C MET A 703 -17.37 -21.21 5.95
N ILE A 704 -16.77 -22.08 6.77
CA ILE A 704 -16.27 -21.68 8.10
C ILE A 704 -15.17 -20.61 7.96
N ALA A 705 -14.27 -20.78 6.99
CA ALA A 705 -13.18 -19.84 6.79
C ALA A 705 -13.70 -18.46 6.36
N LEU A 706 -14.66 -18.42 5.42
CA LEU A 706 -15.34 -17.18 5.03
C LEU A 706 -16.11 -16.53 6.20
N LEU A 707 -16.78 -17.33 7.03
CA LEU A 707 -17.46 -16.81 8.22
C LEU A 707 -16.46 -16.22 9.23
N LYS A 708 -15.38 -16.94 9.54
CA LYS A 708 -14.33 -16.46 10.46
C LYS A 708 -13.71 -15.15 9.97
N PHE A 709 -13.54 -14.98 8.67
CA PHE A 709 -13.05 -13.74 8.10
C PHE A 709 -13.97 -12.56 8.44
N HIS A 710 -15.27 -12.68 8.18
CA HIS A 710 -16.25 -11.62 8.49
C HIS A 710 -16.37 -11.37 10.00
N ILE A 711 -16.26 -12.42 10.82
CA ILE A 711 -16.23 -12.29 12.29
C ILE A 711 -15.00 -11.50 12.75
N ASN A 712 -13.81 -11.82 12.24
CA ASN A 712 -12.57 -11.10 12.58
C ASN A 712 -12.65 -9.61 12.19
N ARG A 713 -13.42 -9.28 11.13
CA ARG A 713 -13.70 -7.92 10.67
C ARG A 713 -14.75 -7.18 11.49
N LYS A 714 -15.46 -7.91 12.35
CA LYS A 714 -16.70 -7.44 12.98
C LYS A 714 -17.74 -6.96 11.97
N ASP A 715 -17.81 -7.58 10.79
CA ASP A 715 -18.82 -7.29 9.78
C ASP A 715 -20.12 -8.04 10.13
N VAL A 716 -21.06 -7.30 10.74
CA VAL A 716 -22.33 -7.85 11.23
C VAL A 716 -23.17 -8.40 10.07
N ASP A 717 -23.34 -7.63 8.99
CA ASP A 717 -24.26 -7.98 7.92
C ASP A 717 -23.77 -9.20 7.13
N GLN A 718 -22.47 -9.26 6.81
CA GLN A 718 -21.91 -10.40 6.07
C GLN A 718 -21.82 -11.66 6.94
N THR A 719 -21.54 -11.52 8.24
CA THR A 719 -21.57 -12.65 9.19
C THR A 719 -22.95 -13.30 9.22
N ILE A 720 -24.01 -12.49 9.35
CA ILE A 720 -25.41 -12.98 9.37
C ILE A 720 -25.76 -13.65 8.04
N ARG A 721 -25.37 -13.05 6.91
CA ARG A 721 -25.63 -13.60 5.57
C ARG A 721 -24.99 -14.97 5.37
N VAL A 722 -23.70 -15.12 5.66
CA VAL A 722 -23.00 -16.43 5.54
C VAL A 722 -23.59 -17.45 6.51
N ALA A 723 -23.89 -17.05 7.75
CA ALA A 723 -24.51 -17.94 8.74
C ALA A 723 -25.88 -18.47 8.28
N SER A 724 -26.66 -17.68 7.54
CA SER A 724 -28.01 -18.07 7.09
C SER A 724 -28.07 -19.32 6.21
N ILE A 725 -26.99 -19.62 5.47
CA ILE A 725 -26.90 -20.76 4.53
C ILE A 725 -26.38 -22.03 5.23
N MET A 726 -25.66 -21.86 6.34
CA MET A 726 -24.93 -22.94 6.99
C MET A 726 -25.75 -24.11 7.51
N PRO A 727 -27.01 -23.94 7.96
CA PRO A 727 -27.86 -25.08 8.32
C PRO A 727 -28.04 -26.07 7.17
N GLN A 728 -28.13 -25.58 5.92
CA GLN A 728 -28.28 -26.43 4.73
C GLN A 728 -27.01 -27.23 4.45
N VAL A 729 -25.84 -26.60 4.61
CA VAL A 729 -24.53 -27.26 4.47
C VAL A 729 -24.35 -28.31 5.58
N ALA A 730 -24.74 -27.98 6.81
CA ALA A 730 -24.56 -28.86 7.97
C ALA A 730 -25.40 -30.14 7.90
N ILE A 731 -26.61 -30.12 7.33
CA ILE A 731 -27.45 -31.32 7.19
C ILE A 731 -26.77 -32.40 6.35
N ARG A 732 -26.01 -32.01 5.32
CA ARG A 732 -25.27 -32.96 4.47
C ARG A 732 -24.20 -33.73 5.24
N GLU A 733 -23.66 -33.14 6.30
CA GLU A 733 -22.65 -33.75 7.16
C GLU A 733 -23.27 -34.70 8.22
N GLY A 734 -24.60 -34.85 8.23
CA GLY A 734 -25.36 -35.67 9.17
C GLY A 734 -25.02 -35.35 10.62
N ALA A 735 -24.63 -36.37 11.39
CA ALA A 735 -24.27 -36.20 12.81
C ALA A 735 -23.08 -35.24 13.05
N ARG A 736 -22.17 -35.05 12.07
CA ARG A 736 -21.09 -34.06 12.17
C ARG A 736 -21.62 -32.63 12.03
N GLY A 737 -22.76 -32.45 11.37
CA GLY A 737 -23.45 -31.18 11.20
C GLY A 737 -23.88 -30.53 12.51
N ILE A 738 -24.32 -31.32 13.50
CA ILE A 738 -24.70 -30.81 14.83
C ILE A 738 -23.49 -30.11 15.48
N ASN A 739 -22.32 -30.74 15.46
CA ASN A 739 -21.09 -30.16 16.00
C ASN A 739 -20.64 -28.93 15.20
N LEU A 740 -20.82 -28.93 13.87
CA LEU A 740 -20.49 -27.80 13.01
C LEU A 740 -21.31 -26.56 13.40
N ILE A 741 -22.63 -26.71 13.48
CA ILE A 741 -23.55 -25.64 13.86
C ILE A 741 -23.32 -25.16 15.29
N GLY A 742 -23.04 -26.08 16.23
CA GLY A 742 -22.67 -25.72 17.60
C GLY A 742 -21.38 -24.89 17.68
N ARG A 743 -20.35 -25.24 16.91
CA ARG A 743 -19.11 -24.43 16.84
C ARG A 743 -19.36 -23.04 16.28
N MET A 744 -20.21 -22.93 15.27
CA MET A 744 -20.56 -21.64 14.67
C MET A 744 -21.32 -20.73 15.63
N TYR A 745 -22.30 -21.29 16.35
CA TYR A 745 -23.01 -20.56 17.39
C TYR A 745 -22.03 -19.92 18.39
N LYS A 746 -21.02 -20.66 18.84
CA LYS A 746 -19.97 -20.14 19.74
C LYS A 746 -19.14 -19.01 19.10
N LEU A 747 -18.85 -19.10 17.81
CA LEU A 747 -18.08 -18.06 17.09
C LEU A 747 -18.86 -16.75 16.93
N MET A 748 -20.19 -16.81 17.02
CA MET A 748 -21.10 -15.71 16.80
C MET A 748 -21.48 -14.95 18.09
N ASP A 749 -20.86 -15.26 19.24
CA ASP A 749 -21.15 -14.60 20.52
C ASP A 749 -20.27 -13.37 20.77
N TRP A 750 -20.52 -12.29 20.03
CA TRP A 750 -19.77 -11.04 20.21
C TRP A 750 -20.55 -9.74 19.95
N ASP A 751 -21.73 -9.81 19.33
CA ASP A 751 -22.62 -8.66 19.08
C ASP A 751 -24.09 -9.05 19.33
N GLU A 752 -24.93 -8.09 19.72
CA GLU A 752 -26.35 -8.32 20.01
C GLU A 752 -27.13 -8.88 18.82
N LYS A 753 -26.98 -8.27 17.63
CA LYS A 753 -27.68 -8.72 16.40
C LYS A 753 -27.17 -10.09 15.96
N ILE A 754 -25.89 -10.35 16.17
CA ILE A 754 -25.27 -11.62 15.80
C ILE A 754 -25.69 -12.73 16.76
N ARG A 755 -25.83 -12.46 18.06
CA ARG A 755 -26.41 -13.43 19.02
C ARG A 755 -27.81 -13.85 18.62
N ILE A 756 -28.64 -12.92 18.15
CA ILE A 756 -29.98 -13.21 17.63
C ILE A 756 -29.87 -14.12 16.39
N ALA A 757 -29.01 -13.77 15.43
CA ALA A 757 -28.77 -14.60 14.24
C ALA A 757 -28.15 -15.97 14.56
N ALA A 758 -27.35 -16.07 15.63
CA ALA A 758 -26.77 -17.32 16.09
C ALA A 758 -27.83 -18.25 16.68
N LEU A 759 -28.78 -17.72 17.46
CA LEU A 759 -29.93 -18.50 17.89
C LEU A 759 -30.76 -18.96 16.68
N GLU A 760 -30.96 -18.07 15.71
CA GLU A 760 -31.68 -18.35 14.48
C GLU A 760 -31.00 -19.46 13.64
N LEU A 761 -29.67 -19.51 13.62
CA LEU A 761 -28.90 -20.61 13.02
C LEU A 761 -29.29 -21.97 13.62
N LEU A 762 -29.38 -22.07 14.95
CA LEU A 762 -29.78 -23.30 15.64
C LEU A 762 -31.23 -23.68 15.34
N ARG A 763 -32.14 -22.69 15.39
CA ARG A 763 -33.57 -22.87 15.09
C ARG A 763 -33.77 -23.39 13.68
N ARG A 764 -33.16 -22.75 12.68
CA ARG A 764 -33.21 -23.19 11.27
C ARG A 764 -32.70 -24.61 11.11
N TYR A 765 -31.56 -24.97 11.70
CA TYR A 765 -31.07 -26.35 11.62
C TYR A 765 -32.10 -27.35 12.12
N VAL A 766 -32.75 -27.09 13.26
CA VAL A 766 -33.83 -27.94 13.80
C VAL A 766 -35.07 -27.94 12.91
N ARG A 767 -35.41 -26.82 12.26
CA ARG A 767 -36.54 -26.71 11.33
C ARG A 767 -36.37 -27.58 10.08
N ILE A 768 -35.16 -27.67 9.53
CA ILE A 768 -34.91 -28.40 8.27
C ILE A 768 -34.27 -29.80 8.43
N ALA A 769 -33.70 -30.14 9.59
CA ALA A 769 -33.09 -31.45 9.82
C ALA A 769 -34.11 -32.61 9.79
N PRO A 770 -33.71 -33.84 9.45
CA PRO A 770 -34.54 -35.03 9.63
C PRO A 770 -34.98 -35.23 11.09
N ASP A 771 -36.15 -35.81 11.32
CA ASP A 771 -36.79 -35.88 12.65
C ASP A 771 -35.89 -36.48 13.75
N ALA A 772 -35.16 -37.55 13.42
CA ALA A 772 -34.21 -38.19 14.33
C ALA A 772 -33.00 -37.30 14.66
N GLU A 773 -32.52 -36.50 13.70
CA GLU A 773 -31.38 -35.60 13.89
C GLU A 773 -31.80 -34.34 14.64
N ALA A 774 -32.98 -33.78 14.35
CA ALA A 774 -33.54 -32.64 15.06
C ALA A 774 -33.64 -32.90 16.58
N ARG A 775 -34.14 -34.07 17.00
CA ARG A 775 -34.22 -34.45 18.43
C ARG A 775 -32.84 -34.60 19.09
N LYS A 776 -31.88 -35.19 18.37
CA LYS A 776 -30.49 -35.28 18.83
C LYS A 776 -29.87 -33.89 18.98
N ALA A 777 -30.14 -32.99 18.03
CA ALA A 777 -29.64 -31.63 18.03
C ALA A 777 -30.17 -30.82 19.22
N ILE A 778 -31.48 -30.87 19.51
CA ILE A 778 -32.08 -30.21 20.69
C ILE A 778 -31.39 -30.66 21.99
N THR A 779 -31.17 -31.97 22.14
CA THR A 779 -30.51 -32.54 23.33
C THR A 779 -29.05 -32.10 23.41
N ALA A 780 -28.33 -32.14 22.28
CA ALA A 780 -26.93 -31.72 22.20
C ALA A 780 -26.76 -30.23 22.50
N PHE A 781 -27.56 -29.37 21.86
CA PHE A 781 -27.54 -27.92 22.06
C PHE A 781 -27.94 -27.55 23.49
N GLY A 782 -28.94 -28.22 24.08
CA GLY A 782 -29.31 -27.99 25.48
C GLY A 782 -28.20 -28.37 26.45
N ARG A 783 -27.52 -29.49 26.21
CA ARG A 783 -26.37 -29.92 27.03
C ARG A 783 -25.18 -28.96 26.91
N GLU A 784 -24.93 -28.42 25.72
CA GLU A 784 -23.75 -27.60 25.44
C GLU A 784 -23.96 -26.12 25.77
N PHE A 785 -25.16 -25.58 25.57
CA PHE A 785 -25.47 -24.14 25.65
C PHE A 785 -26.48 -23.77 26.74
N GLY A 786 -27.07 -24.76 27.43
CA GLY A 786 -27.96 -24.58 28.56
C GLY A 786 -29.46 -24.63 28.24
N ALA A 787 -30.26 -24.54 29.30
CA ALA A 787 -31.70 -24.80 29.25
C ALA A 787 -32.50 -23.80 28.38
N GLY A 788 -32.06 -22.54 28.28
CA GLY A 788 -32.73 -21.54 27.44
C GLY A 788 -32.66 -21.88 25.95
N ILE A 789 -31.49 -22.31 25.46
CA ILE A 789 -31.31 -22.76 24.07
C ILE A 789 -32.05 -24.06 23.81
N GLN A 790 -32.07 -24.97 24.79
CA GLN A 790 -32.89 -26.18 24.73
C GLN A 790 -34.37 -25.83 24.53
N GLN A 791 -34.90 -24.92 25.35
CA GLN A 791 -36.31 -24.52 25.27
C GLN A 791 -36.63 -23.83 23.94
N ALA A 792 -35.76 -22.95 23.46
CA ALA A 792 -35.94 -22.28 22.17
C ALA A 792 -35.97 -23.27 20.99
N THR A 793 -35.01 -24.21 20.93
CA THR A 793 -34.94 -25.22 19.85
C THR A 793 -36.02 -26.30 19.96
N GLU A 794 -36.43 -26.67 21.19
CA GLU A 794 -37.60 -27.52 21.44
C GLU A 794 -38.88 -26.85 20.96
N THR A 795 -39.00 -25.52 21.12
CA THR A 795 -40.15 -24.74 20.64
C THR A 795 -40.19 -24.70 19.12
N SER A 796 -39.06 -24.45 18.43
CA SER A 796 -39.00 -24.52 16.97
C SER A 796 -39.39 -25.90 16.43
N TYR A 797 -38.98 -26.97 17.11
CA TYR A 797 -39.38 -28.33 16.75
C TYR A 797 -40.87 -28.59 17.00
N ALA A 798 -41.42 -28.14 18.13
CA ALA A 798 -42.84 -28.30 18.45
C ALA A 798 -43.74 -27.54 17.46
N LEU A 799 -43.39 -26.29 17.13
CA LEU A 799 -44.13 -25.51 16.14
C LEU A 799 -43.98 -26.08 14.73
N ARG A 800 -42.79 -26.52 14.32
CA ARG A 800 -42.62 -27.28 13.06
C ARG A 800 -43.58 -28.47 12.96
N ARG A 801 -43.75 -29.24 14.05
CA ARG A 801 -44.68 -30.38 14.07
C ARG A 801 -46.13 -29.94 14.06
N MET A 802 -46.47 -28.82 14.70
CA MET A 802 -47.82 -28.24 14.66
C MET A 802 -48.18 -27.78 13.24
N LEU A 803 -47.22 -27.19 12.54
CA LEU A 803 -47.36 -26.77 11.14
C LEU A 803 -47.32 -27.94 10.15
N ASP A 804 -47.07 -29.17 10.60
CA ASP A 804 -46.90 -30.37 9.76
C ASP A 804 -45.82 -30.22 8.66
N ASN A 805 -44.71 -29.53 8.98
CA ASN A 805 -43.66 -29.13 8.04
C ASN A 805 -44.11 -28.17 6.91
N LEU A 806 -45.33 -27.63 6.96
CA LEU A 806 -45.77 -26.59 6.04
C LEU A 806 -45.07 -25.26 6.36
N GLU A 807 -44.91 -24.44 5.33
CA GLU A 807 -44.55 -23.04 5.53
C GLU A 807 -45.71 -22.29 6.22
N LEU A 808 -45.40 -21.22 6.95
CA LEU A 808 -46.38 -20.52 7.77
C LEU A 808 -47.53 -19.92 6.94
N ILE A 809 -47.27 -19.53 5.68
CA ILE A 809 -48.29 -19.02 4.76
C ILE A 809 -49.24 -20.13 4.34
N GLU A 810 -48.71 -21.28 3.91
CA GLU A 810 -49.51 -22.45 3.53
C GLU A 810 -50.36 -22.95 4.71
N TYR A 811 -49.77 -22.94 5.91
CA TYR A 811 -50.50 -23.27 7.13
C TYR A 811 -51.63 -22.28 7.43
N ALA A 812 -51.46 -20.99 7.14
CA ALA A 812 -52.52 -20.00 7.33
C ALA A 812 -53.74 -20.29 6.43
N ASP A 813 -53.53 -20.73 5.18
CA ASP A 813 -54.60 -21.13 4.27
C ASP A 813 -55.34 -22.39 4.76
N PHE A 814 -54.59 -23.36 5.30
CA PHE A 814 -55.15 -24.56 5.90
C PHE A 814 -55.97 -24.24 7.15
N LEU A 815 -55.49 -23.29 7.95
CA LEU A 815 -56.17 -22.83 9.15
C LEU A 815 -57.44 -22.05 8.81
N HIS A 816 -57.40 -21.20 7.78
CA HIS A 816 -58.58 -20.49 7.26
C HIS A 816 -59.68 -21.46 6.82
N SER A 817 -59.33 -22.43 5.98
CA SER A 817 -60.24 -23.49 5.54
C SER A 817 -60.82 -24.25 6.74
N SER A 818 -60.00 -24.51 7.76
CA SER A 818 -60.43 -25.18 8.97
C SER A 818 -61.39 -24.34 9.81
N ALA A 819 -61.12 -23.04 9.96
CA ALA A 819 -61.96 -22.12 10.71
C ALA A 819 -63.36 -22.00 10.10
N GLU A 820 -63.45 -21.82 8.78
CA GLU A 820 -64.71 -21.70 8.05
C GLU A 820 -65.51 -23.02 8.07
N TYR A 821 -64.84 -24.17 7.92
CA TYR A 821 -65.49 -25.48 8.00
C TYR A 821 -66.10 -25.73 9.39
N LEU A 822 -65.33 -25.48 10.46
CA LEU A 822 -65.81 -25.63 11.83
C LEU A 822 -66.92 -24.62 12.14
N TYR A 823 -66.83 -23.40 11.61
CA TYR A 823 -67.83 -22.36 11.79
C TYR A 823 -69.20 -22.77 11.21
N ASP A 824 -69.23 -23.16 9.94
CA ASP A 824 -70.48 -23.52 9.26
C ASP A 824 -71.17 -24.74 9.89
N THR A 825 -70.38 -25.75 10.26
CA THR A 825 -70.89 -26.97 10.89
C THR A 825 -71.31 -26.73 12.35
N ALA A 826 -70.68 -25.79 13.06
CA ALA A 826 -71.10 -25.35 14.39
C ALA A 826 -72.38 -24.52 14.35
N LEU A 827 -72.51 -23.60 13.39
CA LEU A 827 -73.61 -22.64 13.28
C LEU A 827 -74.99 -23.31 13.26
N THR A 828 -75.06 -24.51 12.67
CA THR A 828 -76.27 -25.34 12.62
C THR A 828 -76.85 -25.66 14.01
N TYR A 829 -76.00 -25.79 15.05
CA TYR A 829 -76.38 -26.27 16.39
C TYR A 829 -76.27 -25.22 17.50
N VAL A 830 -75.96 -23.97 17.17
CA VAL A 830 -75.84 -22.88 18.16
C VAL A 830 -77.19 -22.58 18.84
N ASP A 831 -78.29 -22.60 18.09
CA ASP A 831 -79.65 -22.40 18.63
C ASP A 831 -80.31 -23.75 18.96
N LYS A 832 -80.30 -24.12 20.25
CA LYS A 832 -80.89 -25.37 20.74
C LYS A 832 -82.40 -25.49 20.51
N ALA A 833 -83.11 -24.38 20.26
CA ALA A 833 -84.53 -24.41 19.92
C ALA A 833 -84.80 -24.74 18.45
N LYS A 834 -83.77 -24.73 17.59
CA LYS A 834 -83.89 -24.88 16.13
C LYS A 834 -82.97 -25.96 15.54
N VAL A 835 -82.79 -27.07 16.24
CA VAL A 835 -81.99 -28.21 15.78
C VAL A 835 -82.65 -28.87 14.53
N PRO A 836 -81.91 -29.14 13.45
CA PRO A 836 -82.48 -29.73 12.22
C PRO A 836 -82.99 -31.15 12.45
N THR A 837 -84.12 -31.51 11.82
CA THR A 837 -84.67 -32.87 11.86
C THR A 837 -83.82 -33.84 11.04
N ILE A 838 -83.92 -35.15 11.28
CA ILE A 838 -83.19 -36.18 10.51
C ILE A 838 -83.43 -36.02 9.01
N GLY A 839 -84.69 -35.83 8.60
CA GLY A 839 -85.04 -35.60 7.19
C GLY A 839 -84.40 -34.33 6.62
N SER A 840 -84.30 -33.25 7.40
CA SER A 840 -83.61 -32.02 6.97
C SER A 840 -82.11 -32.23 6.77
N VAL A 841 -81.46 -33.02 7.64
CA VAL A 841 -80.03 -33.33 7.50
C VAL A 841 -79.79 -34.23 6.30
N MET A 842 -80.61 -35.27 6.10
CA MET A 842 -80.52 -36.15 4.93
C MET A 842 -80.75 -35.39 3.62
N ASN A 843 -81.77 -34.54 3.55
CA ASN A 843 -82.03 -33.72 2.36
C ASN A 843 -80.87 -32.78 2.07
N SER A 844 -80.23 -32.23 3.12
CA SER A 844 -79.01 -31.42 2.96
C SER A 844 -77.89 -32.26 2.32
N LEU A 845 -77.61 -33.45 2.85
CA LEU A 845 -76.57 -34.33 2.31
C LEU A 845 -76.87 -34.81 0.88
N ASP A 846 -78.14 -35.12 0.58
CA ASP A 846 -78.61 -35.50 -0.77
C ASP A 846 -78.50 -34.34 -1.77
N SER A 847 -78.57 -33.09 -1.28
CA SER A 847 -78.45 -31.87 -2.09
C SER A 847 -77.02 -31.42 -2.36
N LEU A 848 -76.01 -32.10 -1.80
CA LEU A 848 -74.60 -31.80 -2.07
C LEU A 848 -74.29 -31.99 -3.56
N GLY A 849 -73.81 -30.92 -4.21
CA GLY A 849 -73.38 -30.98 -5.61
C GLY A 849 -72.12 -31.83 -5.80
N GLY A 850 -72.02 -32.53 -6.93
CA GLY A 850 -70.89 -33.40 -7.29
C GLY A 850 -71.02 -34.85 -6.78
N SER A 851 -70.30 -35.79 -7.39
CA SER A 851 -70.29 -37.20 -6.98
C SER A 851 -68.97 -37.58 -6.30
N LEU A 852 -69.06 -38.39 -5.25
CA LEU A 852 -67.91 -39.06 -4.62
C LEU A 852 -67.90 -40.53 -5.05
N SER A 853 -66.71 -41.07 -5.33
CA SER A 853 -66.52 -42.51 -5.55
C SER A 853 -66.78 -43.31 -4.27
N SER A 854 -66.99 -44.63 -4.37
CA SER A 854 -67.16 -45.50 -3.21
C SER A 854 -65.98 -45.41 -2.22
N SER A 855 -64.75 -45.34 -2.73
CA SER A 855 -63.55 -45.16 -1.90
C SER A 855 -63.52 -43.79 -1.22
N ASP A 856 -63.91 -42.71 -1.93
CA ASP A 856 -63.92 -41.36 -1.38
C ASP A 856 -64.99 -41.18 -0.30
N ARG A 857 -66.13 -41.88 -0.42
CA ARG A 857 -67.17 -41.90 0.63
C ARG A 857 -66.67 -42.56 1.91
N ILE A 858 -65.95 -43.68 1.78
CA ILE A 858 -65.32 -44.36 2.94
C ILE A 858 -64.26 -43.45 3.56
N LEU A 859 -63.43 -42.82 2.72
CA LEU A 859 -62.40 -41.89 3.18
C LEU A 859 -63.02 -40.71 3.94
N LEU A 860 -64.01 -40.01 3.36
CA LEU A 860 -64.72 -38.90 4.02
C LEU A 860 -65.32 -39.34 5.37
N ALA A 861 -65.95 -40.51 5.41
CA ALA A 861 -66.53 -41.02 6.64
C ALA A 861 -65.49 -41.29 7.75
N ASN A 862 -64.31 -41.79 7.38
CA ASN A 862 -63.21 -42.01 8.31
C ASN A 862 -62.64 -40.67 8.80
N GLU A 863 -62.37 -39.73 7.88
CA GLU A 863 -61.84 -38.41 8.20
C GLU A 863 -62.77 -37.62 9.12
N LEU A 864 -64.08 -37.63 8.87
CA LEU A 864 -65.08 -37.01 9.76
C LEU A 864 -65.06 -37.58 11.19
N SER A 865 -64.88 -38.90 11.30
CA SER A 865 -64.77 -39.55 12.62
C SER A 865 -63.49 -39.13 13.34
N GLU A 866 -62.37 -39.05 12.62
CA GLU A 866 -61.08 -38.63 13.17
C GLU A 866 -61.05 -37.13 13.54
N VAL A 867 -61.70 -36.27 12.75
CA VAL A 867 -61.93 -34.85 13.10
C VAL A 867 -62.72 -34.75 14.41
N GLY A 868 -63.84 -35.47 14.51
CA GLY A 868 -64.66 -35.48 15.74
C GLY A 868 -63.89 -35.96 16.98
N LYS A 869 -63.08 -37.01 16.86
CA LYS A 869 -62.18 -37.46 17.94
C LYS A 869 -61.12 -36.42 18.29
N SER A 870 -60.49 -35.81 17.28
CA SER A 870 -59.44 -34.81 17.47
C SER A 870 -59.97 -33.57 18.21
N ILE A 871 -61.16 -33.08 17.84
CA ILE A 871 -61.82 -31.96 18.53
C ILE A 871 -62.10 -32.30 20.01
N LEU A 872 -62.59 -33.52 20.29
CA LEU A 872 -62.83 -33.96 21.67
C LEU A 872 -61.54 -33.98 22.49
N GLU A 873 -60.46 -34.58 21.96
CA GLU A 873 -59.17 -34.63 22.66
C GLU A 873 -58.60 -33.21 22.90
N LEU A 874 -58.71 -32.32 21.92
CA LEU A 874 -58.27 -30.92 22.04
C LEU A 874 -59.08 -30.13 23.08
N GLY A 875 -60.39 -30.38 23.17
CA GLY A 875 -61.30 -29.66 24.08
C GLY A 875 -61.27 -30.13 25.54
N LYS A 876 -60.86 -31.37 25.82
CA LYS A 876 -60.83 -31.94 27.19
C LYS A 876 -60.12 -31.06 28.23
N PRO A 877 -58.91 -30.52 27.98
CA PRO A 877 -58.20 -29.71 28.98
C PRO A 877 -58.95 -28.41 29.34
N TRP A 878 -59.72 -27.87 28.40
CA TRP A 878 -60.46 -26.62 28.58
C TRP A 878 -61.79 -26.80 29.33
N GLN A 879 -62.36 -28.01 29.36
CA GLN A 879 -63.53 -28.32 30.20
C GLN A 879 -63.23 -28.09 31.69
N SER A 880 -61.99 -28.31 32.12
CA SER A 880 -61.56 -28.03 33.50
C SER A 880 -61.50 -26.53 33.84
N HIS A 881 -61.45 -25.65 32.83
CA HIS A 881 -61.37 -24.19 32.96
C HIS A 881 -62.71 -23.48 32.69
N ALA A 882 -63.81 -24.22 32.54
CA ALA A 882 -65.09 -23.68 32.06
C ALA A 882 -65.66 -22.49 32.87
N ARG A 883 -65.31 -22.35 34.15
CA ARG A 883 -65.78 -21.25 35.01
C ARG A 883 -65.01 -19.93 34.84
N GLU A 884 -63.77 -19.99 34.37
CA GLU A 884 -62.84 -18.84 34.24
C GLU A 884 -62.27 -18.73 32.83
N LEU A 885 -62.99 -19.26 31.83
CA LEU A 885 -62.51 -19.42 30.47
C LEU A 885 -62.05 -18.10 29.83
N ASP A 886 -62.83 -17.03 30.00
CA ASP A 886 -62.50 -15.72 29.44
C ASP A 886 -61.22 -15.14 30.04
N GLN A 887 -61.02 -15.31 31.36
CA GLN A 887 -59.82 -14.88 32.05
C GLN A 887 -58.60 -15.72 31.65
N HIS A 888 -58.78 -17.02 31.43
CA HIS A 888 -57.74 -17.91 30.90
C HIS A 888 -57.31 -17.49 29.50
N ILE A 889 -58.25 -17.25 28.58
CA ILE A 889 -58.00 -16.76 27.22
C ILE A 889 -57.27 -15.41 27.24
N GLU A 890 -57.73 -14.47 28.06
CA GLU A 890 -57.10 -13.15 28.16
C GLU A 890 -55.64 -13.25 28.64
N ASN A 891 -55.38 -14.11 29.62
CA ASN A 891 -54.01 -14.36 30.11
C ASN A 891 -53.12 -15.00 29.04
N LEU A 892 -53.65 -15.89 28.19
CA LEU A 892 -52.90 -16.48 27.07
C LEU A 892 -52.62 -15.46 25.96
N LEU A 893 -53.62 -14.68 25.55
CA LEU A 893 -53.46 -13.61 24.55
C LEU A 893 -52.40 -12.58 24.98
N GLN A 894 -52.38 -12.25 26.27
CA GLN A 894 -51.38 -11.35 26.86
C GLN A 894 -50.05 -12.04 27.16
N GLY A 895 -49.97 -13.37 27.09
CA GLY A 895 -48.76 -14.18 27.32
C GLY A 895 -48.33 -14.21 28.77
N ARG A 896 -49.29 -14.02 29.68
CA ARG A 896 -49.11 -14.08 31.14
C ARG A 896 -49.20 -15.52 31.69
N LYS A 897 -49.61 -16.48 30.86
CA LYS A 897 -49.76 -17.89 31.21
C LYS A 897 -49.13 -18.78 30.15
N ASP A 898 -48.38 -19.78 30.60
CA ASP A 898 -47.78 -20.79 29.74
C ASP A 898 -48.81 -21.80 29.21
N PRO A 899 -48.60 -22.38 28.02
CA PRO A 899 -49.53 -23.32 27.42
C PRO A 899 -49.58 -24.63 28.21
N THR A 900 -50.79 -25.15 28.38
CA THR A 900 -51.07 -26.45 29.01
C THR A 900 -51.60 -27.48 28.02
N CYS A 901 -52.12 -27.03 26.88
CA CYS A 901 -52.57 -27.87 25.76
C CYS A 901 -52.32 -27.20 24.40
N ALA A 902 -52.60 -27.92 23.31
CA ALA A 902 -52.45 -27.41 21.95
C ALA A 902 -53.29 -26.15 21.67
N LEU A 903 -54.52 -26.07 22.20
CA LEU A 903 -55.38 -24.90 21.98
C LEU A 903 -54.77 -23.64 22.59
N ASP A 904 -54.11 -23.74 23.76
CA ASP A 904 -53.43 -22.60 24.38
C ASP A 904 -52.35 -22.01 23.45
N VAL A 905 -51.67 -22.85 22.67
CA VAL A 905 -50.65 -22.43 21.69
C VAL A 905 -51.28 -21.59 20.57
N PHE A 906 -52.44 -21.98 20.04
CA PHE A 906 -53.16 -21.15 19.06
C PHE A 906 -53.48 -19.76 19.61
N TRP A 907 -53.93 -19.68 20.87
CA TRP A 907 -54.24 -18.40 21.52
C TRP A 907 -53.00 -17.56 21.79
N ILE A 908 -51.86 -18.15 22.15
CA ILE A 908 -50.60 -17.43 22.34
C ILE A 908 -50.10 -16.85 21.00
N ILE A 909 -50.12 -17.64 19.92
CA ILE A 909 -49.73 -17.18 18.57
C ILE A 909 -50.68 -16.07 18.11
N ALA A 910 -52.00 -16.24 18.28
CA ALA A 910 -52.97 -15.22 17.95
C ALA A 910 -52.77 -13.94 18.77
N GLY A 911 -52.43 -14.06 20.06
CA GLY A 911 -52.15 -12.93 20.94
C GLY A 911 -50.93 -12.13 20.51
N TYR A 912 -49.89 -12.82 20.04
CA TYR A 912 -48.72 -12.17 19.44
C TYR A 912 -49.11 -11.34 18.20
N LEU A 913 -49.80 -11.94 17.23
CA LEU A 913 -50.19 -11.26 15.98
C LEU A 913 -51.23 -10.15 16.22
N ALA A 914 -52.18 -10.35 17.14
CA ALA A 914 -53.24 -9.40 17.47
C ALA A 914 -52.79 -8.28 18.42
N ARG A 915 -51.56 -8.33 18.96
CA ARG A 915 -51.10 -7.49 20.08
C ARG A 915 -52.04 -7.59 21.30
N GLY A 916 -52.42 -8.81 21.66
CA GLY A 916 -53.28 -9.14 22.80
C GLY A 916 -54.78 -8.91 22.60
N LYS A 917 -55.22 -8.48 21.41
CA LYS A 917 -56.64 -8.22 21.14
C LYS A 917 -57.42 -9.51 20.88
N ARG A 918 -58.51 -9.71 21.62
CA ARG A 918 -59.49 -10.76 21.35
C ARG A 918 -60.46 -10.33 20.26
N GLN A 919 -60.75 -11.22 19.33
CA GLN A 919 -61.81 -11.10 18.36
C GLN A 919 -62.94 -12.08 18.74
N PRO A 920 -64.04 -11.60 19.34
CA PRO A 920 -65.08 -12.51 19.81
C PRO A 920 -65.78 -13.21 18.64
N LEU A 921 -65.93 -14.52 18.71
CA LEU A 921 -66.74 -15.29 17.78
C LEU A 921 -68.20 -14.85 17.85
N LYS A 922 -68.74 -14.35 16.73
CA LYS A 922 -70.15 -13.98 16.60
C LYS A 922 -70.88 -15.04 15.81
N MET A 923 -71.61 -15.90 16.51
CA MET A 923 -72.47 -16.91 15.88
C MET A 923 -73.89 -16.35 15.74
N GLN A 924 -74.30 -15.97 14.53
CA GLN A 924 -75.68 -15.55 14.23
C GLN A 924 -76.21 -16.34 13.05
N ARG A 925 -77.26 -17.14 13.28
CA ARG A 925 -77.83 -18.00 12.24
C ARG A 925 -78.68 -17.20 11.26
N ILE A 926 -78.40 -17.35 9.97
CA ILE A 926 -79.28 -16.92 8.87
C ILE A 926 -80.17 -18.13 8.49
N LEU A 927 -81.48 -17.92 8.44
CA LEU A 927 -82.47 -18.96 8.13
C LEU A 927 -82.45 -19.32 6.63
N SER A 928 -81.56 -20.24 6.22
CA SER A 928 -81.54 -20.92 4.90
C SER A 928 -80.21 -21.64 4.59
N GLN A 929 -79.18 -21.53 5.44
CA GLN A 929 -77.84 -22.04 5.14
C GLN A 929 -77.75 -23.57 5.24
N HIS A 930 -77.12 -24.18 4.24
CA HIS A 930 -76.81 -25.61 4.16
C HIS A 930 -75.78 -26.02 5.25
N ILE A 931 -75.84 -27.26 5.76
CA ILE A 931 -75.03 -27.71 6.93
C ILE A 931 -73.50 -27.65 6.71
N PHE A 932 -73.06 -27.68 5.46
CA PHE A 932 -71.66 -27.52 5.04
C PHE A 932 -71.42 -26.20 4.30
N GLY A 933 -72.28 -25.20 4.46
CA GLY A 933 -72.23 -23.96 3.67
C GLY A 933 -72.39 -24.24 2.17
N GLU A 934 -71.71 -23.47 1.33
CA GLU A 934 -71.79 -23.54 -0.14
C GLU A 934 -70.93 -24.67 -0.77
N ARG A 935 -70.48 -25.64 0.02
CA ARG A 935 -69.53 -26.68 -0.43
C ARG A 935 -70.18 -27.79 -1.27
N THR A 936 -69.43 -28.29 -2.24
CA THR A 936 -69.72 -29.53 -2.99
C THR A 936 -69.18 -30.77 -2.25
N ALA A 937 -69.65 -31.97 -2.58
CA ALA A 937 -69.20 -33.19 -1.92
C ALA A 937 -67.67 -33.43 -2.01
N PRO A 938 -66.99 -33.23 -3.15
CA PRO A 938 -65.51 -33.30 -3.22
C PRO A 938 -64.83 -32.25 -2.32
N ARG A 939 -65.33 -31.01 -2.31
CA ARG A 939 -64.78 -29.94 -1.46
C ARG A 939 -64.95 -30.24 0.03
N VAL A 940 -66.07 -30.86 0.43
CA VAL A 940 -66.26 -31.34 1.81
C VAL A 940 -65.20 -32.38 2.17
N LEU A 941 -64.88 -33.32 1.29
CA LEU A 941 -63.80 -34.29 1.51
C LEU A 941 -62.43 -33.61 1.67
N ASP A 942 -62.07 -32.72 0.75
CA ASP A 942 -60.78 -32.03 0.79
C ASP A 942 -60.63 -31.18 2.06
N GLU A 943 -61.64 -30.36 2.39
CA GLU A 943 -61.60 -29.51 3.59
C GLU A 943 -61.68 -30.33 4.89
N THR A 944 -62.38 -31.47 4.91
CA THR A 944 -62.36 -32.37 6.08
C THR A 944 -60.96 -32.94 6.32
N ARG A 945 -60.21 -33.27 5.25
CA ARG A 945 -58.80 -33.71 5.37
C ARG A 945 -57.90 -32.59 5.87
N ILE A 946 -58.09 -31.36 5.39
CA ILE A 946 -57.34 -30.18 5.86
C ILE A 946 -57.60 -29.94 7.35
N VAL A 947 -58.87 -29.95 7.79
CA VAL A 947 -59.25 -29.83 9.21
C VAL A 947 -58.62 -30.95 10.02
N GLY A 948 -58.70 -32.20 9.53
CA GLY A 948 -58.07 -33.36 10.14
C GLY A 948 -56.57 -33.16 10.34
N ALA A 949 -55.86 -32.73 9.30
CA ALA A 949 -54.43 -32.47 9.35
C ALA A 949 -54.07 -31.40 10.39
N VAL A 950 -54.74 -30.24 10.40
CA VAL A 950 -54.49 -29.15 11.35
C VAL A 950 -54.72 -29.57 12.81
N LEU A 951 -55.81 -30.29 13.09
CA LEU A 951 -56.13 -30.72 14.45
C LEU A 951 -55.20 -31.86 14.92
N GLN A 952 -54.88 -32.80 14.02
CA GLN A 952 -53.98 -33.91 14.33
C GLN A 952 -52.54 -33.45 14.49
N SER A 953 -52.03 -32.57 13.64
CA SER A 953 -50.67 -32.02 13.76
C SER A 953 -50.49 -31.28 15.09
N ALA A 954 -51.52 -30.53 15.52
CA ALA A 954 -51.55 -29.87 16.82
C ALA A 954 -51.54 -30.86 17.99
N LEU A 955 -52.32 -31.94 17.93
CA LEU A 955 -52.29 -33.02 18.94
C LEU A 955 -50.97 -33.80 18.95
N GLN A 956 -50.37 -34.01 17.78
CA GLN A 956 -49.09 -34.69 17.67
C GLN A 956 -47.92 -33.85 18.21
N ALA A 957 -47.97 -32.54 18.00
CA ALA A 957 -47.03 -31.57 18.55
C ALA A 957 -47.19 -31.45 20.08
N PHE A 958 -48.43 -31.38 20.57
CA PHE A 958 -48.77 -31.18 21.98
C PHE A 958 -49.73 -32.27 22.49
N PRO A 959 -49.24 -33.50 22.70
CA PRO A 959 -50.10 -34.60 23.11
C PRO A 959 -50.63 -34.40 24.53
N PRO A 960 -51.93 -34.67 24.79
CA PRO A 960 -52.56 -34.41 26.09
C PRO A 960 -51.99 -35.28 27.23
N THR A 961 -51.26 -36.35 26.90
CA THR A 961 -50.60 -37.26 27.85
C THR A 961 -49.25 -36.75 28.35
N ARG A 962 -48.70 -35.68 27.77
CA ARG A 962 -47.40 -35.12 28.15
C ARG A 962 -47.55 -33.68 28.62
N LYS A 963 -46.82 -33.34 29.68
CA LYS A 963 -46.72 -31.95 30.15
C LYS A 963 -45.93 -31.12 29.13
N ILE A 964 -46.47 -29.97 28.76
CA ILE A 964 -45.79 -29.00 27.88
C ILE A 964 -44.67 -28.30 28.68
N THR A 965 -43.47 -28.26 28.10
CA THR A 965 -42.24 -27.68 28.70
C THR A 965 -41.86 -26.31 28.12
N ILE A 966 -42.52 -25.90 27.03
CA ILE A 966 -42.28 -24.61 26.37
C ILE A 966 -43.10 -23.49 27.01
N SER A 967 -42.52 -22.30 27.11
CA SER A 967 -43.16 -21.11 27.68
C SER A 967 -43.90 -20.30 26.61
N ALA A 968 -44.84 -19.44 27.05
CA ALA A 968 -45.51 -18.51 26.15
C ALA A 968 -44.53 -17.54 25.47
N GLU A 969 -43.48 -17.13 26.19
CA GLU A 969 -42.42 -16.27 25.65
C GLU A 969 -41.60 -16.98 24.57
N ALA A 970 -41.25 -18.26 24.76
CA ALA A 970 -40.52 -19.02 23.76
C ALA A 970 -41.32 -19.19 22.45
N ILE A 971 -42.64 -19.41 22.56
CA ILE A 971 -43.55 -19.48 21.40
C ILE A 971 -43.56 -18.15 20.65
N ARG A 972 -43.66 -17.02 21.37
CA ARG A 972 -43.63 -15.69 20.75
C ARG A 972 -42.34 -15.41 20.02
N GLN A 973 -41.19 -15.75 20.61
CA GLN A 973 -39.88 -15.56 19.99
C GLN A 973 -39.66 -16.47 18.78
N GLU A 974 -40.25 -17.66 18.75
CA GLU A 974 -40.24 -18.50 17.55
C GLU A 974 -41.19 -17.93 16.48
N MET A 975 -42.34 -17.39 16.88
CA MET A 975 -43.23 -16.71 15.94
C MET A 975 -42.60 -15.43 15.37
N ASP A 976 -41.86 -14.65 16.16
CA ASP A 976 -41.06 -13.53 15.66
C ASP A 976 -40.10 -13.97 14.54
N SER A 977 -39.44 -15.13 14.71
CA SER A 977 -38.54 -15.72 13.73
C SER A 977 -39.29 -16.17 12.46
N LEU A 978 -40.32 -17.00 12.60
CA LEU A 978 -41.11 -17.51 11.48
C LEU A 978 -41.82 -16.39 10.71
N TRP A 979 -42.31 -15.38 11.42
CA TRP A 979 -42.97 -14.23 10.83
C TRP A 979 -41.96 -13.30 10.13
N GLY A 980 -40.77 -13.12 10.72
CA GLY A 980 -39.68 -12.33 10.15
C GLY A 980 -39.13 -12.89 8.83
N ASP A 981 -39.23 -14.19 8.60
CA ASP A 981 -38.85 -14.85 7.34
C ASP A 981 -39.84 -14.53 6.18
N ILE A 982 -41.05 -14.03 6.48
CA ILE A 982 -42.08 -13.70 5.47
C ILE A 982 -41.90 -12.25 4.97
N PRO A 983 -41.97 -11.97 3.65
CA PRO A 983 -41.96 -10.61 3.11
C PRO A 983 -43.07 -9.72 3.71
N LEU A 984 -42.74 -8.46 4.04
CA LEU A 984 -43.66 -7.51 4.69
C LEU A 984 -45.00 -7.31 3.96
N GLU A 985 -45.01 -7.39 2.63
CA GLU A 985 -46.24 -7.31 1.83
C GLU A 985 -47.18 -8.47 2.14
N LYS A 986 -46.64 -9.69 2.17
CA LYS A 986 -47.39 -10.91 2.50
C LYS A 986 -47.83 -10.94 3.95
N GLN A 987 -46.99 -10.46 4.87
CA GLN A 987 -47.39 -10.31 6.27
C GLN A 987 -48.65 -9.43 6.41
N ARG A 988 -48.70 -8.29 5.71
CA ARG A 988 -49.84 -7.36 5.78
C ARG A 988 -51.11 -7.94 5.17
N GLU A 989 -50.98 -8.75 4.13
CA GLU A 989 -52.09 -9.44 3.47
C GLU A 989 -52.76 -10.43 4.43
N ILE A 990 -51.98 -11.31 5.06
CA ILE A 990 -52.54 -12.47 5.78
C ILE A 990 -52.74 -12.25 7.29
N VAL A 991 -52.07 -11.27 7.91
CA VAL A 991 -52.05 -11.14 9.40
C VAL A 991 -53.44 -11.07 10.01
N ARG A 992 -54.38 -10.37 9.38
CA ARG A 992 -55.72 -10.17 9.94
C ARG A 992 -56.51 -11.46 9.93
N GLU A 993 -56.54 -12.15 8.79
CA GLU A 993 -57.28 -13.40 8.61
C GLU A 993 -56.65 -14.50 9.46
N PHE A 994 -55.33 -14.69 9.36
CA PHE A 994 -54.60 -15.70 10.14
C PHE A 994 -54.79 -15.54 11.66
N THR A 995 -54.72 -14.30 12.17
CA THR A 995 -55.00 -14.01 13.59
C THR A 995 -56.42 -14.40 13.98
N THR A 996 -57.39 -14.10 13.12
CA THR A 996 -58.80 -14.37 13.36
C THR A 996 -59.05 -15.87 13.36
N ASP A 997 -58.45 -16.58 12.42
CA ASP A 997 -58.64 -18.02 12.24
C ASP A 997 -57.99 -18.84 13.35
N LEU A 998 -56.83 -18.42 13.88
CA LEU A 998 -56.24 -19.01 15.09
C LEU A 998 -57.19 -18.92 16.30
N GLN A 999 -57.80 -17.76 16.53
CA GLN A 999 -58.77 -17.58 17.63
C GLN A 999 -60.05 -18.38 17.36
N ARG A 1000 -60.56 -18.37 16.12
CA ARG A 1000 -61.77 -19.09 15.72
C ARG A 1000 -61.61 -20.59 15.86
N VAL A 1001 -60.53 -21.19 15.36
CA VAL A 1001 -60.29 -22.64 15.49
C VAL A 1001 -60.18 -23.02 16.96
N GLY A 1002 -59.51 -22.20 17.78
CA GLY A 1002 -59.45 -22.38 19.24
C GLY A 1002 -60.83 -22.37 19.90
N GLU A 1003 -61.63 -21.34 19.62
CA GLU A 1003 -62.96 -21.13 20.22
C GLU A 1003 -63.99 -22.16 19.70
N LEU A 1004 -64.00 -22.47 18.41
CA LEU A 1004 -64.91 -23.43 17.77
C LEU A 1004 -64.61 -24.87 18.20
N SER A 1005 -63.33 -25.26 18.30
CA SER A 1005 -62.95 -26.60 18.79
C SER A 1005 -63.45 -26.82 20.22
N TYR A 1006 -63.27 -25.82 21.09
CA TYR A 1006 -63.81 -25.88 22.45
C TYR A 1006 -65.35 -25.88 22.46
N LEU A 1007 -66.01 -25.03 21.68
CA LEU A 1007 -67.47 -24.95 21.60
C LEU A 1007 -68.09 -26.28 21.15
N ILE A 1008 -67.55 -26.89 20.10
CA ILE A 1008 -68.00 -28.18 19.58
C ILE A 1008 -67.79 -29.30 20.62
N ALA A 1009 -66.63 -29.33 21.28
CA ALA A 1009 -66.31 -30.34 22.30
C ALA A 1009 -67.16 -30.21 23.58
N SER A 1010 -67.47 -28.98 24.01
CA SER A 1010 -68.23 -28.70 25.25
C SER A 1010 -69.74 -28.87 25.09
N THR A 1011 -70.27 -28.66 23.88
CA THR A 1011 -71.71 -28.79 23.59
C THR A 1011 -72.11 -30.18 23.11
N GLY A 1012 -71.18 -30.98 22.60
CA GLY A 1012 -71.46 -32.32 22.11
C GLY A 1012 -71.36 -33.43 23.17
N ASN A 1013 -71.99 -34.56 22.87
CA ASN A 1013 -71.92 -35.76 23.72
C ASN A 1013 -70.69 -36.61 23.35
N PRO A 1014 -69.70 -36.80 24.24
CA PRO A 1014 -68.49 -37.57 23.93
C PRO A 1014 -68.77 -39.00 23.47
N LYS A 1015 -69.89 -39.61 23.94
CA LYS A 1015 -70.33 -40.95 23.52
C LYS A 1015 -70.63 -41.07 22.03
N ALA A 1016 -70.74 -39.96 21.29
CA ALA A 1016 -70.90 -39.96 19.84
C ALA A 1016 -69.65 -40.45 19.10
N MET A 1017 -68.46 -40.29 19.70
CA MET A 1017 -67.17 -40.67 19.10
C MET A 1017 -66.58 -41.94 19.73
N GLU A 1018 -67.24 -42.50 20.74
CA GLU A 1018 -66.92 -43.81 21.33
C GLU A 1018 -67.71 -44.90 20.60
N ASP A 1019 -67.07 -46.03 20.28
CA ASP A 1019 -67.75 -47.15 19.61
C ASP A 1019 -68.71 -47.87 20.56
N GLY A 1020 -69.95 -47.37 20.63
CA GLY A 1020 -71.00 -47.87 21.50
C GLY A 1020 -72.39 -47.79 20.87
N SER A 1021 -73.41 -48.20 21.64
CA SER A 1021 -74.80 -48.26 21.15
C SER A 1021 -75.36 -46.89 20.76
N PHE A 1022 -74.82 -45.79 21.29
CA PHE A 1022 -75.24 -44.43 20.94
C PHE A 1022 -74.66 -44.00 19.59
N ALA A 1023 -73.37 -44.22 19.35
CA ALA A 1023 -72.72 -43.91 18.07
C ALA A 1023 -73.31 -44.72 16.90
N ARG A 1024 -73.61 -46.02 17.12
CA ARG A 1024 -74.29 -46.85 16.11
C ARG A 1024 -75.67 -46.31 15.74
N LYS A 1025 -76.45 -45.82 16.71
CA LYS A 1025 -77.76 -45.21 16.45
C LYS A 1025 -77.67 -43.95 15.58
N LEU A 1026 -76.59 -43.16 15.73
CA LEU A 1026 -76.31 -42.02 14.87
C LEU A 1026 -75.89 -42.46 13.45
N GLU A 1027 -75.05 -43.50 13.33
CA GLU A 1027 -74.63 -44.04 12.02
C GLU A 1027 -75.80 -44.64 11.23
N GLU A 1028 -76.70 -45.37 11.92
CA GLU A 1028 -77.92 -45.95 11.35
C GLU A 1028 -79.02 -44.91 11.07
N SER A 1029 -78.74 -43.62 11.33
CA SER A 1029 -79.69 -42.52 11.20
C SER A 1029 -80.97 -42.65 12.05
N SER A 1030 -80.93 -43.44 13.12
CA SER A 1030 -82.06 -43.67 14.04
C SER A 1030 -82.15 -42.64 15.17
N GLN A 1031 -81.10 -41.85 15.37
CA GLN A 1031 -81.01 -40.78 16.37
C GLN A 1031 -80.78 -39.43 15.68
N GLN A 1032 -81.56 -38.41 16.06
CA GLN A 1032 -81.35 -37.04 15.58
C GLN A 1032 -80.04 -36.48 16.17
N PRO A 1033 -79.11 -35.97 15.34
CA PRO A 1033 -77.93 -35.29 15.84
C PRO A 1033 -78.32 -33.98 16.53
N LYS A 1034 -77.83 -33.76 17.75
CA LYS A 1034 -78.11 -32.56 18.56
C LYS A 1034 -76.93 -31.61 18.71
N SER A 1035 -75.77 -31.99 18.18
CA SER A 1035 -74.53 -31.23 18.23
C SER A 1035 -73.69 -31.49 16.98
N THR A 1036 -72.68 -30.67 16.75
CA THR A 1036 -71.75 -30.83 15.61
C THR A 1036 -70.93 -32.12 15.70
N LEU A 1037 -70.56 -32.58 16.89
CA LEU A 1037 -69.94 -33.90 17.06
C LEU A 1037 -70.88 -35.03 16.63
N GLU A 1038 -72.14 -34.98 17.07
CA GLU A 1038 -73.13 -35.98 16.65
C GLU A 1038 -73.41 -35.91 15.15
N LEU A 1039 -73.36 -34.71 14.55
CA LEU A 1039 -73.44 -34.52 13.10
C LEU A 1039 -72.30 -35.24 12.38
N TYR A 1040 -71.04 -35.09 12.80
CA TYR A 1040 -69.92 -35.76 12.13
C TYR A 1040 -70.05 -37.29 12.15
N ARG A 1041 -70.52 -37.87 13.27
CA ARG A 1041 -70.79 -39.32 13.33
C ARG A 1041 -71.97 -39.74 12.46
N PHE A 1042 -73.04 -38.94 12.45
CA PHE A 1042 -74.21 -39.17 11.60
C PHE A 1042 -73.84 -39.15 10.11
N VAL A 1043 -73.10 -38.12 9.68
CA VAL A 1043 -72.67 -37.97 8.28
C VAL A 1043 -71.69 -39.08 7.88
N SER A 1044 -70.80 -39.49 8.79
CA SER A 1044 -69.92 -40.64 8.60
C SER A 1044 -70.71 -41.93 8.30
N GLY A 1045 -71.75 -42.22 9.08
CA GLY A 1045 -72.62 -43.38 8.85
C GLY A 1045 -73.40 -43.28 7.53
N TYR A 1046 -73.91 -42.10 7.19
CA TYR A 1046 -74.62 -41.85 5.94
C TYR A 1046 -73.75 -42.17 4.71
N PHE A 1047 -72.49 -41.73 4.68
CA PHE A 1047 -71.60 -42.00 3.54
C PHE A 1047 -71.12 -43.45 3.50
N ARG A 1048 -70.90 -44.10 4.65
CA ARG A 1048 -70.57 -45.54 4.74
C ARG A 1048 -71.71 -46.44 4.27
N ALA A 1049 -72.98 -46.08 4.55
CA ALA A 1049 -74.13 -46.87 4.14
C ALA A 1049 -74.38 -46.83 2.62
N ARG A 1050 -73.77 -45.87 1.92
CA ARG A 1050 -73.96 -45.62 0.47
C ARG A 1050 -72.69 -45.84 -0.35
N SER A 1051 -71.61 -46.33 0.25
CA SER A 1051 -70.34 -46.63 -0.44
C SER A 1051 -70.37 -47.97 -1.14
#